data_AF-A0A933BPY0-F1
#
_entry.id   AF-A0A933BPY0-F1
#
_cell.length_a   1.000
_cell.length_b   1.000
_cell.length_c   1.000
_cell.angle_alpha   90.00
_cell.angle_beta   90.00
_cell.angle_gamma   90.00
#
_symmetry.space_group_name_H-M   'P 1'
#
loop_
_entity.id
_entity.type
_entity.pdbx_description
1 polymer ?
#
loop_
_entity_poly.entity_id
_entity_poly.type
_entity_poly.pdbx_seq_one_letter_code
_entity_poly.pdbx_strand_id
1 'polypeptide(L)'
;FPLVADHDADRVAPGGDVIRDVLTRGAGGRPVLILLDEVLKYMERAAAVSVLDSTLQRQAKDFFQTLTVEVAGSTNAALVYSLTWSAREALGNVALLAEIDKLAARVDQLREPVTGDEILPILQRRLLGAAPDHNAATEVATSYQEVVTGMQRAHAETPAGRQQADEEGRLLRDRMRAAYPFHPALIDVMRERWTAVDAFQRTRGALRFLASCMHSLKRNGGAQSLLGPGDVPLKDVDVRVKMLKELGVQNDYDPVITADIDGPNARAKRIDERMARETPGLASVKPAIRLATAILLYSFGGLRREGAGDAETLPPGVTEGELLAACVGPDLDNITATAVLSELRNACLYLHYDGVRYCFKKDPNVTKLIEDAEQSVSREEAQAKGHGPVWDKTKEMLDARLAGHHTAVVWPGKSQDISDEDPRFLVAYLPLEFAGESKADQDRQTKELLSKFGDRPRRYRNGLGLAIPDKKQIEALRRAVRYLLAIERVEAKKQQLRLTKDQLDQLKERRRTEEAAVESCFRDLYTAVWLPRVESGEIEVERVERGGRPLQAAGIHERILELLTSVGTPRVHGSVTPRKIAERVKLGEPVPQGESPVLGIRASEVLESFFRDIAPPRLESSIVLRKAIARGVTEGAFAYTSGVQPALASDGKFQVHRDKVVIGRPLAEDEVDFDSGFIMLLAAVPDAVAVPGAAPTAPGAPAPTPGTATQPGAPGGSQLPTPGAPAPGRQNIVRLKFKATRDQVFKAFPAIANLADKSDGGKVTVDVEGSSSEGFDSSWLRNAVEEPLDEADIEKLPDGQ
;
A
#
# COMPACT_ATOMS: atom_id res chain seq x y z
N PHE A 1 -67.32 41.91 33.66
CA PHE A 1 -66.83 43.15 33.04
C PHE A 1 -68.01 43.88 32.43
N PRO A 2 -68.59 44.91 33.07
CA PRO A 2 -69.85 45.52 32.59
C PRO A 2 -69.75 46.10 31.17
N LEU A 3 -68.60 46.70 30.82
CA LEU A 3 -68.34 47.34 29.53
C LEU A 3 -68.43 46.41 28.31
N VAL A 4 -68.32 45.09 28.49
CA VAL A 4 -68.33 44.08 27.40
C VAL A 4 -69.36 42.97 27.64
N ALA A 5 -70.28 43.13 28.60
CA ALA A 5 -71.19 42.07 28.99
C ALA A 5 -72.14 41.65 27.85
N ASP A 6 -72.72 42.63 27.14
CA ASP A 6 -73.64 42.36 26.04
C ASP A 6 -72.89 41.80 24.82
N HIS A 7 -71.69 42.33 24.52
CA HIS A 7 -70.81 41.82 23.47
C HIS A 7 -70.39 40.36 23.67
N ASP A 8 -70.08 39.96 24.92
CA ASP A 8 -69.71 38.58 25.28
C ASP A 8 -70.93 37.64 25.21
N ALA A 9 -72.11 38.09 25.63
CA ALA A 9 -73.36 37.35 25.52
C ALA A 9 -73.75 37.07 24.06
N ASP A 10 -73.67 38.08 23.20
CA ASP A 10 -73.94 37.99 21.76
C ASP A 10 -72.77 37.37 20.96
N ARG A 11 -71.60 37.20 21.59
CA ARG A 11 -70.34 36.71 21.02
C ARG A 11 -69.80 37.52 19.85
N VAL A 12 -70.10 38.82 19.83
CA VAL A 12 -69.66 39.76 18.81
C VAL A 12 -68.46 40.59 19.28
N ALA A 13 -67.61 41.00 18.35
CA ALA A 13 -66.45 41.84 18.68
C ALA A 13 -66.90 43.22 19.22
N PRO A 14 -66.40 43.67 20.38
CA PRO A 14 -66.62 45.03 20.85
C PRO A 14 -65.92 46.07 19.96
N GLY A 15 -66.48 47.27 19.89
CA GLY A 15 -65.89 48.41 19.17
C GLY A 15 -64.59 48.92 19.80
N GLY A 16 -63.82 49.69 19.03
CA GLY A 16 -62.53 50.24 19.48
C GLY A 16 -62.66 51.22 20.65
N ASP A 17 -63.76 51.98 20.70
CA ASP A 17 -64.15 52.82 21.83
C ASP A 17 -64.36 51.99 23.12
N VAL A 18 -65.07 50.87 23.03
CA VAL A 18 -65.30 49.94 24.15
C VAL A 18 -63.98 49.31 24.62
N ILE A 19 -63.11 48.87 23.70
CA ILE A 19 -61.79 48.33 24.04
C ILE A 19 -60.92 49.41 24.70
N ARG A 20 -60.90 50.64 24.16
CA ARG A 20 -60.18 51.79 24.74
C ARG A 20 -60.66 52.11 26.15
N ASP A 21 -61.97 52.04 26.39
CA ASP A 21 -62.55 52.22 27.71
C ASP A 21 -62.12 51.13 28.69
N VAL A 22 -62.05 49.87 28.26
CA VAL A 22 -61.49 48.78 29.08
C VAL A 22 -60.02 49.04 29.41
N LEU A 23 -59.21 49.45 28.43
CA LEU A 23 -57.77 49.75 28.59
C LEU A 23 -57.49 50.98 29.47
N THR A 24 -58.41 51.95 29.54
CA THR A 24 -58.20 53.23 30.23
C THR A 24 -59.06 53.37 31.50
N ARG A 25 -60.37 53.55 31.34
CA ARG A 25 -61.34 53.72 32.43
C ARG A 25 -61.47 52.45 33.26
N GLY A 26 -61.58 51.29 32.62
CA GLY A 26 -61.66 49.97 33.26
C GLY A 26 -60.38 49.58 34.02
N ALA A 27 -59.21 49.99 33.52
CA ALA A 27 -57.94 49.80 34.21
C ALA A 27 -57.72 50.75 35.40
N GLY A 28 -58.46 51.86 35.45
CA GLY A 28 -58.26 52.96 36.41
C GLY A 28 -57.00 53.78 36.09
N GLY A 29 -56.64 53.93 34.81
CA GLY A 29 -55.44 54.66 34.35
C GLY A 29 -54.09 53.95 34.59
N ARG A 30 -54.10 52.78 35.24
CA ARG A 30 -52.89 51.97 35.49
C ARG A 30 -52.36 51.33 34.19
N PRO A 31 -51.05 51.03 34.10
CA PRO A 31 -50.51 50.24 33.01
C PRO A 31 -51.17 48.86 32.88
N VAL A 32 -51.44 48.45 31.64
CA VAL A 32 -52.11 47.18 31.30
C VAL A 32 -51.16 46.31 30.47
N LEU A 33 -50.95 45.07 30.91
CA LEU A 33 -50.27 44.04 30.12
C LEU A 33 -51.27 42.94 29.77
N ILE A 34 -51.48 42.71 28.48
CA ILE A 34 -52.32 41.63 27.95
C ILE A 34 -51.42 40.54 27.40
N LEU A 35 -51.64 39.30 27.84
CA LEU A 35 -50.91 38.11 27.40
C LEU A 35 -51.89 37.16 26.71
N LEU A 36 -51.69 36.88 25.42
CA LEU A 36 -52.52 35.94 24.64
C LEU A 36 -51.68 34.77 24.14
N ASP A 37 -51.88 33.57 24.69
CA ASP A 37 -51.14 32.37 24.28
C ASP A 37 -51.95 31.49 23.31
N GLU A 38 -51.26 30.84 22.36
CA GLU A 38 -51.80 29.97 21.32
C GLU A 38 -52.95 30.60 20.48
N VAL A 39 -52.83 31.89 20.09
CA VAL A 39 -53.90 32.65 19.41
C VAL A 39 -54.45 31.95 18.17
N LEU A 40 -53.57 31.38 17.34
CA LEU A 40 -53.95 30.62 16.14
C LEU A 40 -54.90 29.46 16.50
N LYS A 41 -54.52 28.65 17.49
CA LYS A 41 -55.23 27.44 17.93
C LYS A 41 -56.57 27.76 18.59
N TYR A 42 -56.69 28.92 19.24
CA TYR A 42 -57.98 29.46 19.66
C TYR A 42 -58.86 29.79 18.45
N MET A 43 -58.34 30.52 17.45
CA MET A 43 -59.07 30.87 16.24
C MET A 43 -59.47 29.65 15.39
N GLU A 44 -58.66 28.59 15.36
CA GLU A 44 -59.02 27.31 14.73
C GLU A 44 -60.26 26.69 15.41
N ARG A 45 -60.25 26.58 16.74
CA ARG A 45 -61.38 26.03 17.51
C ARG A 45 -62.63 26.89 17.40
N ALA A 46 -62.47 28.21 17.35
CA ALA A 46 -63.55 29.17 17.17
C ALA A 46 -64.24 29.06 15.80
N ALA A 47 -63.65 28.39 14.80
CA ALA A 47 -64.28 28.18 13.50
C ALA A 47 -65.53 27.28 13.59
N ALA A 48 -65.57 26.38 14.58
CA ALA A 48 -66.68 25.44 14.80
C ALA A 48 -67.92 26.07 15.47
N VAL A 49 -67.86 27.34 15.87
CA VAL A 49 -68.95 28.04 16.57
C VAL A 49 -69.57 29.09 15.66
N SER A 50 -70.82 28.90 15.29
CA SER A 50 -71.63 29.90 14.57
C SER A 50 -72.00 31.07 15.48
N VAL A 51 -71.99 32.29 14.93
CA VAL A 51 -72.40 33.55 15.58
C VAL A 51 -73.08 34.41 14.52
N LEU A 52 -74.41 34.58 14.61
CA LEU A 52 -75.23 35.24 13.57
C LEU A 52 -74.92 34.65 12.17
N ASP A 53 -74.77 35.48 11.14
CA ASP A 53 -74.39 35.09 9.77
C ASP A 53 -72.87 34.81 9.60
N SER A 54 -72.18 34.50 10.70
CA SER A 54 -70.72 34.45 10.82
C SER A 54 -70.27 33.29 11.72
N THR A 55 -68.95 33.17 11.93
CA THR A 55 -68.35 32.29 12.95
C THR A 55 -67.69 33.12 14.06
N LEU A 56 -67.49 32.49 15.22
CA LEU A 56 -66.70 33.04 16.32
C LEU A 56 -65.25 33.28 15.89
N GLN A 57 -64.69 32.49 14.96
CA GLN A 57 -63.37 32.76 14.39
C GLN A 57 -63.31 34.16 13.75
N ARG A 58 -64.32 34.55 12.99
CA ARG A 58 -64.35 35.88 12.35
C ARG A 58 -64.47 36.99 13.40
N GLN A 59 -65.38 36.84 14.36
CA GLN A 59 -65.49 37.79 15.48
C GLN A 59 -64.19 37.88 16.31
N ALA A 60 -63.47 36.77 16.49
CA ALA A 60 -62.17 36.74 17.15
C ALA A 60 -61.08 37.46 16.34
N LYS A 61 -61.09 37.37 15.00
CA LYS A 61 -60.19 38.16 14.13
C LYS A 61 -60.49 39.65 14.23
N ASP A 62 -61.76 40.03 14.15
CA ASP A 62 -62.22 41.42 14.22
C ASP A 62 -61.88 42.03 15.60
N PHE A 63 -62.10 41.28 16.69
CA PHE A 63 -61.67 41.65 18.04
C PHE A 63 -60.15 41.78 18.15
N PHE A 64 -59.37 40.80 17.65
CA PHE A 64 -57.91 40.83 17.72
C PHE A 64 -57.32 42.02 16.96
N GLN A 65 -57.84 42.34 15.77
CA GLN A 65 -57.46 43.52 15.00
C GLN A 65 -57.82 44.83 15.73
N THR A 66 -58.99 44.89 16.35
CA THR A 66 -59.40 46.10 17.10
C THR A 66 -58.55 46.27 18.35
N LEU A 67 -58.21 45.17 19.03
CA LEU A 67 -57.35 45.14 20.21
C LEU A 67 -55.92 45.59 19.89
N THR A 68 -55.30 45.12 18.81
CA THR A 68 -53.94 45.56 18.43
C THR A 68 -53.88 47.06 18.13
N VAL A 69 -54.90 47.61 17.44
CA VAL A 69 -55.01 49.05 17.15
C VAL A 69 -55.17 49.89 18.42
N GLU A 70 -56.08 49.51 19.32
CA GLU A 70 -56.36 50.28 20.54
C GLU A 70 -55.25 50.17 21.60
N VAL A 71 -54.55 49.03 21.66
CA VAL A 71 -53.34 48.90 22.49
C VAL A 71 -52.22 49.79 21.94
N ALA A 72 -51.97 49.79 20.63
CA ALA A 72 -50.92 50.62 20.04
C ALA A 72 -51.24 52.14 20.09
N GLY A 73 -52.53 52.51 20.14
CA GLY A 73 -52.97 53.88 20.39
C GLY A 73 -52.82 54.34 21.85
N SER A 74 -52.42 53.45 22.77
CA SER A 74 -52.30 53.73 24.20
C SER A 74 -50.84 53.84 24.64
N THR A 75 -50.53 54.85 25.47
CA THR A 75 -49.21 54.98 26.11
C THR A 75 -49.03 54.06 27.32
N ASN A 76 -50.12 53.45 27.80
CA ASN A 76 -50.16 52.68 29.06
C ASN A 76 -50.60 51.21 28.83
N ALA A 77 -50.67 50.72 27.59
CA ALA A 77 -51.03 49.32 27.32
C ALA A 77 -49.93 48.61 26.51
N ALA A 78 -49.73 47.32 26.80
CA ALA A 78 -48.88 46.44 26.02
C ALA A 78 -49.61 45.11 25.77
N LEU A 79 -49.53 44.61 24.54
CA LEU A 79 -50.05 43.31 24.13
C LEU A 79 -48.87 42.43 23.73
N VAL A 80 -48.77 41.27 24.38
CA VAL A 80 -47.86 40.20 23.98
C VAL A 80 -48.71 39.01 23.59
N TYR A 81 -48.52 38.51 22.38
CA TYR A 81 -49.30 37.39 21.85
C TYR A 81 -48.36 36.35 21.22
N SER A 82 -48.74 35.08 21.24
CA SER A 82 -47.96 33.99 20.62
C SER A 82 -48.64 33.44 19.36
N LEU A 83 -47.85 33.34 18.29
CA LEU A 83 -48.19 32.61 17.06
C LEU A 83 -47.25 31.41 16.93
N THR A 84 -47.76 30.30 16.40
CA THR A 84 -46.94 29.11 16.13
C THR A 84 -46.07 29.34 14.89
N TRP A 85 -44.75 29.23 15.04
CA TRP A 85 -43.80 29.50 13.95
C TRP A 85 -43.84 28.47 12.80
N SER A 86 -44.34 27.25 13.04
CA SER A 86 -44.26 26.16 12.06
C SER A 86 -45.61 25.78 11.44
N ALA A 87 -45.61 25.54 10.13
CA ALA A 87 -46.76 25.02 9.39
C ALA A 87 -47.26 23.65 9.90
N ARG A 88 -46.39 22.90 10.59
CA ARG A 88 -46.66 21.60 11.21
C ARG A 88 -47.40 21.73 12.55
N GLU A 89 -47.16 22.79 13.30
CA GLU A 89 -47.92 23.13 14.52
C GLU A 89 -49.25 23.81 14.19
N ALA A 90 -49.31 24.54 13.06
CA ALA A 90 -50.53 25.13 12.51
C ALA A 90 -51.50 24.12 11.85
N LEU A 91 -51.26 22.80 11.98
CA LEU A 91 -52.14 21.71 11.48
C LEU A 91 -52.58 21.83 10.00
N GLY A 92 -51.84 22.56 9.16
CA GLY A 92 -52.17 22.84 7.76
C GLY A 92 -52.89 24.17 7.49
N ASN A 93 -53.32 24.92 8.52
CA ASN A 93 -53.99 26.23 8.40
C ASN A 93 -53.01 27.40 8.13
N VAL A 94 -52.10 27.22 7.17
CA VAL A 94 -51.07 28.21 6.80
C VAL A 94 -51.70 29.55 6.35
N ALA A 95 -52.86 29.50 5.70
CA ALA A 95 -53.61 30.70 5.30
C ALA A 95 -54.11 31.51 6.52
N LEU A 96 -54.61 30.84 7.56
CA LEU A 96 -55.08 31.50 8.79
C LEU A 96 -53.93 32.16 9.55
N LEU A 97 -52.77 31.48 9.64
CA LEU A 97 -51.55 32.06 10.21
C LEU A 97 -51.13 33.33 9.46
N ALA A 98 -51.08 33.28 8.12
CA ALA A 98 -50.73 34.43 7.29
C ALA A 98 -51.76 35.58 7.33
N GLU A 99 -53.03 35.29 7.63
CA GLU A 99 -54.04 36.33 7.90
C GLU A 99 -53.82 37.00 9.26
N ILE A 100 -53.61 36.23 10.34
CA ILE A 100 -53.37 36.79 11.68
C ILE A 100 -52.08 37.62 11.70
N ASP A 101 -51.02 37.13 11.06
CA ASP A 101 -49.75 37.83 10.90
C ASP A 101 -49.94 39.19 10.20
N LYS A 102 -50.68 39.24 9.09
CA LYS A 102 -51.04 40.50 8.41
C LYS A 102 -51.90 41.45 9.25
N LEU A 103 -52.77 40.93 10.12
CA LEU A 103 -53.60 41.75 11.00
C LEU A 103 -52.78 42.42 12.11
N ALA A 104 -51.72 41.76 12.60
CA ALA A 104 -50.82 42.33 13.60
C ALA A 104 -49.72 43.21 13.00
N ALA A 105 -49.11 42.82 11.87
CA ALA A 105 -47.95 43.47 11.25
C ALA A 105 -48.13 44.95 10.86
N ARG A 106 -49.36 45.50 10.92
CA ARG A 106 -49.61 46.94 10.73
C ARG A 106 -49.17 47.82 11.90
N VAL A 107 -49.01 47.25 13.10
CA VAL A 107 -48.70 48.04 14.32
C VAL A 107 -47.74 47.33 15.28
N ASP A 108 -47.22 46.16 14.90
CA ASP A 108 -46.38 45.32 15.75
C ASP A 108 -44.87 45.55 15.55
N GLN A 109 -44.09 45.30 16.60
CA GLN A 109 -42.66 45.05 16.51
C GLN A 109 -42.41 43.57 16.75
N LEU A 110 -42.30 42.79 15.67
CA LEU A 110 -41.91 41.38 15.73
C LEU A 110 -40.61 41.24 16.54
N ARG A 111 -40.72 40.63 17.73
CA ARG A 111 -39.60 40.45 18.65
C ARG A 111 -39.37 38.96 18.89
N GLU A 112 -38.23 38.46 18.42
CA GLU A 112 -37.85 37.07 18.67
C GLU A 112 -37.69 36.87 20.20
N PRO A 113 -38.42 35.94 20.85
CA PRO A 113 -38.50 35.90 22.31
C PRO A 113 -37.19 35.51 23.04
N VAL A 114 -36.21 34.97 22.32
CA VAL A 114 -34.90 34.57 22.84
C VAL A 114 -33.86 34.79 21.74
N THR A 115 -32.91 35.69 21.98
CA THR A 115 -31.86 36.04 21.01
C THR A 115 -30.47 35.69 21.54
N GLY A 116 -29.55 35.30 20.66
CA GLY A 116 -28.17 34.95 21.01
C GLY A 116 -28.06 33.98 22.20
N ASP A 117 -27.29 34.41 23.21
CA ASP A 117 -26.99 33.65 24.43
C ASP A 117 -28.05 33.79 25.54
N GLU A 118 -29.17 34.50 25.32
CA GLU A 118 -30.29 34.58 26.29
C GLU A 118 -30.89 33.20 26.60
N ILE A 119 -30.62 32.19 25.76
CA ILE A 119 -31.02 30.80 26.02
C ILE A 119 -30.32 30.19 27.24
N LEU A 120 -29.08 30.60 27.56
CA LEU A 120 -28.25 29.98 28.60
C LEU A 120 -28.90 30.07 30.00
N PRO A 121 -29.31 31.26 30.50
CA PRO A 121 -30.02 31.37 31.77
C PRO A 121 -31.41 30.71 31.74
N ILE A 122 -32.05 30.58 30.57
CA ILE A 122 -33.32 29.85 30.43
C ILE A 122 -33.11 28.35 30.64
N LEU A 123 -32.06 27.77 30.04
CA LEU A 123 -31.71 26.36 30.23
C LEU A 123 -31.37 26.07 31.70
N GLN A 124 -30.52 26.89 32.33
CA GLN A 124 -30.20 26.79 33.75
C GLN A 124 -31.47 26.81 34.62
N ARG A 125 -32.34 27.81 34.45
CA ARG A 125 -33.56 27.98 35.27
C ARG A 125 -34.63 26.91 35.03
N ARG A 126 -34.60 26.20 33.90
CA ARG A 126 -35.53 25.11 33.56
C ARG A 126 -35.02 23.72 33.92
N LEU A 127 -33.70 23.52 33.95
CA LEU A 127 -33.07 22.21 34.15
C LEU A 127 -32.48 22.01 35.55
N LEU A 128 -32.09 23.10 36.22
CA LEU A 128 -31.46 23.07 37.55
C LEU A 128 -32.46 23.44 38.64
N GLY A 129 -32.35 22.78 39.81
CA GLY A 129 -33.16 23.10 40.99
C GLY A 129 -32.73 24.39 41.72
N ALA A 130 -31.51 24.86 41.47
CA ALA A 130 -30.93 26.08 41.99
C ALA A 130 -29.91 26.64 41.00
N ALA A 131 -29.53 27.91 41.14
CA ALA A 131 -28.41 28.47 40.39
C ALA A 131 -27.10 27.74 40.74
N PRO A 132 -26.16 27.55 39.80
CA PRO A 132 -24.87 26.96 40.10
C PRO A 132 -24.03 27.83 41.06
N ASP A 133 -23.08 27.22 41.77
CA ASP A 133 -22.08 27.99 42.51
C ASP A 133 -21.24 28.83 41.56
N HIS A 134 -21.13 30.12 41.88
CA HIS A 134 -20.44 31.08 41.06
C HIS A 134 -18.91 30.89 41.08
N ASN A 135 -18.34 30.46 42.21
CA ASN A 135 -16.92 30.21 42.32
C ASN A 135 -16.51 28.99 41.48
N ALA A 136 -17.19 27.85 41.68
CA ALA A 136 -16.98 26.64 40.88
C ALA A 136 -17.13 26.89 39.37
N ALA A 137 -18.15 27.64 38.94
CA ALA A 137 -18.33 27.98 37.53
C ALA A 137 -17.16 28.81 36.96
N THR A 138 -16.55 29.68 37.77
CA THR A 138 -15.41 30.52 37.37
C THR A 138 -14.10 29.72 37.32
N GLU A 139 -13.86 28.84 38.29
CA GLU A 139 -12.71 27.93 38.33
C GLU A 139 -12.71 26.98 37.13
N VAL A 140 -13.85 26.31 36.87
CA VAL A 140 -14.01 25.42 35.71
C VAL A 140 -13.84 26.19 34.40
N ALA A 141 -14.49 27.34 34.22
CA ALA A 141 -14.33 28.13 33.00
C ALA A 141 -12.88 28.60 32.77
N THR A 142 -12.13 28.93 33.84
CA THR A 142 -10.73 29.36 33.74
C THR A 142 -9.81 28.21 33.35
N SER A 143 -9.97 27.03 33.96
CA SER A 143 -9.16 25.85 33.62
C SER A 143 -9.36 25.37 32.16
N TYR A 144 -10.59 25.44 31.63
CA TYR A 144 -10.83 25.18 30.21
C TYR A 144 -10.28 26.29 29.30
N GLN A 145 -10.41 27.57 29.70
CA GLN A 145 -9.78 28.68 28.98
C GLN A 145 -8.29 28.44 28.80
N GLU A 146 -7.57 28.09 29.87
CA GLU A 146 -6.11 27.95 29.83
C GLU A 146 -5.64 26.92 28.79
N VAL A 147 -6.33 25.79 28.70
CA VAL A 147 -6.04 24.73 27.71
C VAL A 147 -6.34 25.19 26.28
N VAL A 148 -7.53 25.73 26.01
CA VAL A 148 -7.92 26.16 24.66
C VAL A 148 -7.09 27.35 24.18
N THR A 149 -6.87 28.35 25.05
CA THR A 149 -6.00 29.50 24.75
C THR A 149 -4.56 29.07 24.52
N GLY A 150 -4.05 28.12 25.32
CA GLY A 150 -2.71 27.54 25.15
C GLY A 150 -2.54 26.85 23.80
N MET A 151 -3.54 26.05 23.39
CA MET A 151 -3.60 25.42 22.07
C MET A 151 -3.59 26.46 20.94
N GLN A 152 -4.46 27.48 21.01
CA GLN A 152 -4.53 28.54 19.99
C GLN A 152 -3.22 29.33 19.90
N ARG A 153 -2.62 29.72 21.03
CA ARG A 153 -1.31 30.39 21.09
C ARG A 153 -0.19 29.58 20.45
N ALA A 154 -0.21 28.26 20.61
CA ALA A 154 0.80 27.37 20.03
C ALA A 154 0.74 27.29 18.49
N HIS A 155 -0.45 27.52 17.91
CA HIS A 155 -0.65 27.61 16.45
C HIS A 155 -0.47 29.03 15.91
N ALA A 156 -0.42 30.05 16.77
CA ALA A 156 -0.28 31.44 16.37
C ALA A 156 1.19 31.86 16.17
N GLU A 157 1.63 31.83 14.90
CA GLU A 157 2.98 32.24 14.50
C GLU A 157 3.28 33.72 14.84
N THR A 158 2.30 34.61 14.67
CA THR A 158 2.47 36.06 14.83
C THR A 158 2.13 36.56 16.23
N PRO A 159 2.72 37.69 16.69
CA PRO A 159 2.33 38.34 17.95
C PRO A 159 0.85 38.74 17.98
N ALA A 160 0.30 39.20 16.84
CA ALA A 160 -1.11 39.56 16.72
C ALA A 160 -2.04 38.34 16.88
N GLY A 161 -1.70 37.20 16.26
CA GLY A 161 -2.47 35.96 16.45
C GLY A 161 -2.46 35.47 17.91
N ARG A 162 -1.36 35.68 18.64
CA ARG A 162 -1.29 35.38 20.08
C ARG A 162 -2.14 36.33 20.93
N GLN A 163 -2.27 37.61 20.54
CA GLN A 163 -3.18 38.55 21.20
C GLN A 163 -4.65 38.19 20.92
N GLN A 164 -4.98 37.81 19.68
CA GLN A 164 -6.32 37.35 19.31
C GLN A 164 -6.72 36.10 20.12
N ALA A 165 -5.83 35.11 20.27
CA ALA A 165 -6.07 33.95 21.12
C ALA A 165 -6.38 34.33 22.58
N ASP A 166 -5.70 35.34 23.14
CA ASP A 166 -5.96 35.83 24.50
C ASP A 166 -7.33 36.50 24.65
N GLU A 167 -7.80 37.18 23.61
CA GLU A 167 -9.12 37.82 23.57
C GLU A 167 -10.24 36.78 23.40
N GLU A 168 -10.09 35.85 22.44
CA GLU A 168 -10.98 34.71 22.24
C GLU A 168 -11.08 33.84 23.50
N GLY A 169 -9.95 33.55 24.17
CA GLY A 169 -9.92 32.80 25.42
C GLY A 169 -10.70 33.47 26.56
N ARG A 170 -10.63 34.81 26.68
CA ARG A 170 -11.43 35.55 27.69
C ARG A 170 -12.91 35.48 27.38
N LEU A 171 -13.30 35.66 26.11
CA LEU A 171 -14.68 35.53 25.66
C LEU A 171 -15.21 34.11 25.92
N LEU A 172 -14.41 33.08 25.64
CA LEU A 172 -14.74 31.69 25.90
C LEU A 172 -14.99 31.42 27.38
N ARG A 173 -14.10 31.89 28.28
CA ARG A 173 -14.29 31.77 29.73
C ARG A 173 -15.60 32.41 30.18
N ASP A 174 -15.85 33.64 29.76
CA ASP A 174 -17.02 34.39 30.23
C ASP A 174 -18.34 33.75 29.71
N ARG A 175 -18.31 33.19 28.49
CA ARG A 175 -19.40 32.39 27.91
C ARG A 175 -19.58 31.03 28.59
N MET A 176 -18.49 30.33 28.94
CA MET A 176 -18.55 29.09 29.74
C MET A 176 -19.15 29.34 31.12
N ARG A 177 -18.74 30.41 31.80
CA ARG A 177 -19.31 30.84 33.09
C ARG A 177 -20.81 31.13 32.97
N ALA A 178 -21.26 31.72 31.86
CA ALA A 178 -22.68 31.95 31.60
C ALA A 178 -23.46 30.66 31.25
N ALA A 179 -22.81 29.67 30.63
CA ALA A 179 -23.41 28.40 30.21
C ALA A 179 -23.39 27.29 31.29
N TYR A 180 -22.54 27.40 32.30
CA TYR A 180 -22.30 26.35 33.31
C TYR A 180 -23.61 25.77 33.90
N PRO A 181 -23.76 24.43 34.02
CA PRO A 181 -22.77 23.38 33.82
C PRO A 181 -22.68 22.84 32.38
N PHE A 182 -23.18 23.56 31.36
CA PHE A 182 -23.07 23.15 29.96
C PHE A 182 -21.85 23.78 29.28
N HIS A 183 -21.17 23.06 28.39
CA HIS A 183 -20.17 23.65 27.51
C HIS A 183 -20.89 24.45 26.39
N PRO A 184 -20.49 25.70 26.06
CA PRO A 184 -21.16 26.52 25.05
C PRO A 184 -21.37 25.80 23.71
N ALA A 185 -20.34 25.10 23.22
CA ALA A 185 -20.39 24.33 21.98
C ALA A 185 -21.55 23.31 21.89
N LEU A 186 -22.01 22.73 23.01
CA LEU A 186 -23.18 21.82 23.02
C LEU A 186 -24.47 22.58 22.71
N ILE A 187 -24.59 23.81 23.22
CA ILE A 187 -25.73 24.69 22.97
C ILE A 187 -25.69 25.22 21.53
N ASP A 188 -24.50 25.55 21.05
CA ASP A 188 -24.28 26.05 19.68
C ASP A 188 -24.65 25.01 18.62
N VAL A 189 -24.26 23.74 18.81
CA VAL A 189 -24.72 22.61 17.98
C VAL A 189 -26.26 22.59 17.87
N MET A 190 -26.95 22.72 19.00
CA MET A 190 -28.42 22.69 19.02
C MET A 190 -29.05 23.94 18.42
N ARG A 191 -28.43 25.12 18.55
CA ARG A 191 -28.98 26.40 18.07
C ARG A 191 -28.67 26.73 16.62
N GLU A 192 -27.47 26.39 16.14
CA GLU A 192 -26.94 26.85 14.87
C GLU A 192 -27.02 25.78 13.78
N ARG A 193 -27.02 24.51 14.19
CA ARG A 193 -26.98 23.35 13.26
C ARG A 193 -28.27 22.55 13.33
N TRP A 194 -28.69 22.10 14.51
CA TRP A 194 -29.92 21.30 14.63
C TRP A 194 -31.19 22.10 14.31
N THR A 195 -31.19 23.44 14.41
CA THR A 195 -32.32 24.29 13.97
C THR A 195 -32.52 24.33 12.46
N ALA A 196 -31.58 23.82 11.66
CA ALA A 196 -31.76 23.55 10.23
C ALA A 196 -32.44 22.20 9.94
N VAL A 197 -32.72 21.38 10.96
CA VAL A 197 -33.47 20.13 10.84
C VAL A 197 -34.96 20.39 11.06
N ASP A 198 -35.79 20.19 10.03
CA ASP A 198 -37.24 20.46 10.07
C ASP A 198 -38.02 19.77 11.20
N ALA A 199 -37.47 18.67 11.75
CA ALA A 199 -38.06 17.94 12.87
C ALA A 199 -37.78 18.58 14.24
N PHE A 200 -36.75 19.43 14.36
CA PHE A 200 -36.19 19.84 15.65
C PHE A 200 -36.93 21.04 16.27
N GLN A 201 -37.55 20.83 17.43
CA GLN A 201 -38.23 21.90 18.18
C GLN A 201 -37.22 22.78 18.93
N ARG A 202 -36.57 23.74 18.24
CA ARG A 202 -35.50 24.66 18.74
C ARG A 202 -35.26 24.66 20.26
N THR A 203 -36.18 25.20 21.06
CA THR A 203 -36.05 25.31 22.53
C THR A 203 -36.55 24.08 23.29
N ARG A 204 -37.64 23.44 22.83
CA ARG A 204 -38.30 22.34 23.56
C ARG A 204 -37.58 21.02 23.40
N GLY A 205 -37.04 20.74 22.22
CA GLY A 205 -36.19 19.61 21.91
C GLY A 205 -34.85 19.69 22.66
N ALA A 206 -34.19 20.86 22.63
CA ALA A 206 -32.97 21.11 23.41
C ALA A 206 -33.18 20.86 24.91
N LEU A 207 -34.22 21.44 25.53
CA LEU A 207 -34.58 21.20 26.93
C LEU A 207 -34.84 19.72 27.23
N ARG A 208 -35.61 19.03 26.38
CA ARG A 208 -35.93 17.60 26.54
C ARG A 208 -34.69 16.71 26.44
N PHE A 209 -33.77 17.03 25.54
CA PHE A 209 -32.53 16.30 25.31
C PHE A 209 -31.56 16.49 26.48
N LEU A 210 -31.23 17.75 26.83
CA LEU A 210 -30.37 18.08 27.96
C LEU A 210 -30.90 17.50 29.29
N ALA A 211 -32.21 17.58 29.55
CA ALA A 211 -32.82 16.96 30.72
C ALA A 211 -32.60 15.43 30.75
N SER A 212 -32.59 14.77 29.59
CA SER A 212 -32.30 13.34 29.47
C SER A 212 -30.83 13.05 29.80
N CYS A 213 -29.89 13.82 29.24
CA CYS A 213 -28.46 13.69 29.52
C CYS A 213 -28.16 13.88 31.01
N MET A 214 -28.69 14.96 31.62
CA MET A 214 -28.54 15.23 33.05
C MET A 214 -29.15 14.14 33.92
N HIS A 215 -30.34 13.62 33.56
CA HIS A 215 -30.96 12.51 34.30
C HIS A 215 -30.11 11.24 34.24
N SER A 216 -29.60 10.89 33.05
CA SER A 216 -28.72 9.75 32.84
C SER A 216 -27.42 9.87 33.65
N LEU A 217 -26.71 11.01 33.56
CA LEU A 217 -25.48 11.25 34.31
C LEU A 217 -25.71 11.25 35.84
N LYS A 218 -26.84 11.77 36.31
CA LYS A 218 -27.22 11.72 37.74
C LYS A 218 -27.52 10.30 38.21
N ARG A 219 -28.15 9.47 37.37
CA ARG A 219 -28.56 8.10 37.69
C ARG A 219 -27.41 7.10 37.60
N ASN A 220 -26.56 7.24 36.58
CA ASN A 220 -25.54 6.27 36.19
C ASN A 220 -24.12 6.69 36.60
N GLY A 221 -23.93 7.94 37.03
CA GLY A 221 -22.62 8.53 37.29
C GLY A 221 -21.92 9.00 36.01
N GLY A 222 -20.64 9.38 36.14
CA GLY A 222 -19.81 9.81 35.01
C GLY A 222 -19.98 11.28 34.59
N ALA A 223 -20.67 12.10 35.39
CA ALA A 223 -20.73 13.55 35.16
C ALA A 223 -19.33 14.18 35.29
N GLN A 224 -18.94 14.97 34.30
CA GLN A 224 -17.74 15.81 34.31
C GLN A 224 -18.08 17.23 34.79
N SER A 225 -17.06 18.08 34.94
CA SER A 225 -17.22 19.50 35.35
C SER A 225 -18.10 20.33 34.41
N LEU A 226 -18.16 19.93 33.12
CA LEU A 226 -19.08 20.47 32.12
C LEU A 226 -19.74 19.29 31.37
N LEU A 227 -20.95 19.50 30.88
CA LEU A 227 -21.59 18.65 29.87
C LEU A 227 -21.37 19.27 28.49
N GLY A 228 -20.41 18.75 27.73
CA GLY A 228 -20.10 19.17 26.37
C GLY A 228 -20.59 18.21 25.27
N PRO A 229 -20.28 18.51 23.99
CA PRO A 229 -20.69 17.67 22.85
C PRO A 229 -20.18 16.24 22.94
N GLY A 230 -18.99 16.02 23.51
CA GLY A 230 -18.39 14.70 23.67
C GLY A 230 -18.82 13.93 24.92
N ASP A 231 -19.49 14.59 25.87
CA ASP A 231 -19.88 14.00 27.17
C ASP A 231 -21.35 13.52 27.18
N VAL A 232 -22.03 13.58 26.03
CA VAL A 232 -23.39 13.05 25.88
C VAL A 232 -23.39 11.54 26.12
N PRO A 233 -24.16 11.02 27.10
CA PRO A 233 -24.13 9.61 27.48
C PRO A 233 -24.89 8.74 26.47
N LEU A 234 -24.38 8.59 25.25
CA LEU A 234 -24.98 7.81 24.16
C LEU A 234 -25.20 6.32 24.50
N LYS A 235 -24.51 5.82 25.53
CA LYS A 235 -24.70 4.48 26.10
C LYS A 235 -26.06 4.29 26.76
N ASP A 236 -26.64 5.37 27.26
CA ASP A 236 -28.02 5.36 27.75
C ASP A 236 -28.98 5.37 26.56
N VAL A 237 -29.74 4.28 26.43
CA VAL A 237 -30.69 4.07 25.34
C VAL A 237 -31.76 5.17 25.33
N ASP A 238 -32.20 5.64 26.50
CA ASP A 238 -33.21 6.70 26.59
C ASP A 238 -32.69 8.02 26.04
N VAL A 239 -31.40 8.33 26.28
CA VAL A 239 -30.73 9.53 25.74
C VAL A 239 -30.55 9.40 24.23
N ARG A 240 -30.05 8.27 23.75
CA ARG A 240 -29.82 8.01 22.32
C ARG A 240 -31.11 8.05 21.51
N VAL A 241 -32.13 7.30 21.92
CA VAL A 241 -33.44 7.26 21.23
C VAL A 241 -34.07 8.66 21.18
N LYS A 242 -33.96 9.43 22.27
CA LYS A 242 -34.54 10.77 22.34
C LYS A 242 -33.79 11.79 21.48
N MET A 243 -32.46 11.71 21.43
CA MET A 243 -31.63 12.51 20.52
C MET A 243 -32.01 12.25 19.05
N LEU A 244 -31.99 10.99 18.61
CA LEU A 244 -32.30 10.60 17.23
C LEU A 244 -33.76 10.93 16.84
N LYS A 245 -34.69 10.87 17.80
CA LYS A 245 -36.10 11.25 17.60
C LYS A 245 -36.30 12.75 17.41
N GLU A 246 -35.70 13.60 18.25
CA GLU A 246 -35.79 15.07 18.09
C GLU A 246 -35.09 15.53 16.79
N LEU A 247 -34.13 14.76 16.29
CA LEU A 247 -33.45 14.96 15.00
C LEU A 247 -34.16 14.30 13.79
N GLY A 248 -35.25 13.55 14.00
CA GLY A 248 -36.00 12.90 12.91
C GLY A 248 -35.29 11.72 12.22
N VAL A 249 -34.15 11.26 12.72
CA VAL A 249 -33.26 10.22 12.13
C VAL A 249 -33.29 8.89 12.91
N GLN A 250 -34.41 8.62 13.56
CA GLN A 250 -34.67 7.36 14.28
C GLN A 250 -34.43 6.13 13.40
N ASN A 251 -33.67 5.15 13.92
CA ASN A 251 -33.20 3.92 13.24
C ASN A 251 -32.13 4.10 12.13
N ASP A 252 -31.91 5.29 11.58
CA ASP A 252 -30.91 5.52 10.51
C ASP A 252 -29.45 5.44 11.01
N TYR A 253 -29.22 5.81 12.28
CA TYR A 253 -27.87 5.95 12.86
C TYR A 253 -27.50 4.90 13.91
N ASP A 254 -28.39 3.97 14.27
CA ASP A 254 -28.04 2.87 15.18
C ASP A 254 -26.89 1.97 14.64
N PRO A 255 -26.79 1.67 13.33
CA PRO A 255 -25.62 0.97 12.78
C PRO A 255 -24.31 1.74 12.93
N VAL A 256 -24.36 3.07 12.82
CA VAL A 256 -23.22 3.98 12.96
C VAL A 256 -22.72 3.96 14.41
N ILE A 257 -23.63 4.21 15.36
CA ILE A 257 -23.31 4.26 16.78
C ILE A 257 -22.80 2.89 17.27
N THR A 258 -23.42 1.80 16.83
CA THR A 258 -23.01 0.43 17.21
C THR A 258 -21.64 0.05 16.64
N ALA A 259 -21.33 0.46 15.40
CA ALA A 259 -20.07 0.08 14.75
C ALA A 259 -18.88 0.92 15.21
N ASP A 260 -19.07 2.22 15.43
CA ASP A 260 -17.95 3.15 15.65
C ASP A 260 -17.88 3.73 17.07
N ILE A 261 -18.97 3.75 17.85
CA ILE A 261 -19.02 4.48 19.14
C ILE A 261 -19.28 3.54 20.35
N ASP A 262 -20.47 2.92 20.46
CA ASP A 262 -20.96 2.22 21.67
C ASP A 262 -21.56 0.82 21.37
N GLY A 263 -20.92 0.06 20.48
CA GLY A 263 -21.17 -1.38 20.36
C GLY A 263 -20.08 -2.23 21.03
N PRO A 264 -20.27 -3.57 21.13
CA PRO A 264 -19.31 -4.46 21.77
C PRO A 264 -17.88 -4.32 21.23
N ASN A 265 -17.76 -4.21 19.90
CA ASN A 265 -16.51 -4.11 19.14
C ASN A 265 -16.30 -2.70 18.51
N ALA A 266 -16.95 -1.66 19.05
CA ALA A 266 -16.94 -0.33 18.45
C ALA A 266 -15.52 0.26 18.31
N ARG A 267 -15.28 0.99 17.21
CA ARG A 267 -13.95 1.50 16.86
C ARG A 267 -13.38 2.46 17.90
N ALA A 268 -14.14 3.48 18.32
CA ALA A 268 -13.73 4.39 19.39
C ALA A 268 -13.46 3.65 20.71
N LYS A 269 -14.37 2.76 21.13
CA LYS A 269 -14.21 1.92 22.33
C LYS A 269 -12.93 1.08 22.32
N ARG A 270 -12.56 0.49 21.17
CA ARG A 270 -11.32 -0.29 21.02
C ARG A 270 -10.05 0.57 21.12
N ILE A 271 -10.10 1.80 20.63
CA ILE A 271 -9.00 2.78 20.76
C ILE A 271 -8.84 3.15 22.25
N ASP A 272 -9.92 3.55 22.91
CA ASP A 272 -9.91 3.90 24.34
C ASP A 272 -9.48 2.72 25.23
N GLU A 273 -9.94 1.49 24.96
CA GLU A 273 -9.50 0.30 25.69
C GLU A 273 -8.02 0.00 25.52
N ARG A 274 -7.42 0.31 24.36
CA ARG A 274 -5.97 0.20 24.15
C ARG A 274 -5.23 1.31 24.88
N MET A 275 -5.66 2.56 24.71
CA MET A 275 -5.06 3.71 25.39
C MET A 275 -5.13 3.60 26.91
N ALA A 276 -6.20 3.03 27.47
CA ALA A 276 -6.31 2.78 28.91
C ALA A 276 -5.29 1.75 29.44
N ARG A 277 -4.80 0.84 28.60
CA ARG A 277 -3.71 -0.10 28.94
C ARG A 277 -2.34 0.54 28.79
N GLU A 278 -2.16 1.40 27.79
CA GLU A 278 -0.91 2.09 27.47
C GLU A 278 -0.68 3.31 28.38
N THR A 279 -1.74 3.99 28.81
CA THR A 279 -1.75 5.20 29.63
C THR A 279 -2.98 5.18 30.56
N PRO A 280 -2.88 4.57 31.75
CA PRO A 280 -4.01 4.38 32.66
C PRO A 280 -4.75 5.66 33.07
N GLY A 281 -4.09 6.83 33.06
CA GLY A 281 -4.70 8.12 33.36
C GLY A 281 -5.83 8.54 32.39
N LEU A 282 -5.84 8.02 31.16
CA LEU A 282 -6.87 8.33 30.15
C LEU A 282 -8.11 7.41 30.24
N ALA A 283 -8.10 6.40 31.11
CA ALA A 283 -9.17 5.40 31.20
C ALA A 283 -10.54 5.97 31.61
N SER A 284 -10.55 7.07 32.38
CA SER A 284 -11.75 7.84 32.75
C SER A 284 -12.17 8.84 31.68
N VAL A 285 -11.20 9.39 30.93
CA VAL A 285 -11.37 10.45 29.93
C VAL A 285 -12.02 9.94 28.64
N LYS A 286 -11.58 8.75 28.19
CA LYS A 286 -12.04 8.09 26.95
C LYS A 286 -12.01 9.02 25.72
N PRO A 287 -10.82 9.50 25.31
CA PRO A 287 -10.68 10.51 24.26
C PRO A 287 -11.36 10.13 22.94
N ALA A 288 -11.34 8.85 22.56
CA ALA A 288 -11.90 8.40 21.29
C ALA A 288 -13.44 8.42 21.29
N ILE A 289 -14.07 7.94 22.37
CA ILE A 289 -15.52 8.05 22.55
C ILE A 289 -15.94 9.52 22.67
N ARG A 290 -15.19 10.36 23.39
CA ARG A 290 -15.48 11.81 23.52
C ARG A 290 -15.49 12.49 22.14
N LEU A 291 -14.42 12.32 21.36
CA LEU A 291 -14.30 12.91 20.02
C LEU A 291 -15.36 12.35 19.05
N ALA A 292 -15.58 11.03 19.03
CA ALA A 292 -16.56 10.42 18.14
C ALA A 292 -18.01 10.84 18.49
N THR A 293 -18.32 10.98 19.79
CA THR A 293 -19.62 11.48 20.26
C THR A 293 -19.85 12.92 19.84
N ALA A 294 -18.84 13.79 19.99
CA ALA A 294 -18.91 15.17 19.52
C ALA A 294 -19.11 15.24 18.00
N ILE A 295 -18.30 14.53 17.19
CA ILE A 295 -18.46 14.47 15.73
C ILE A 295 -19.88 14.03 15.36
N LEU A 296 -20.44 13.01 16.02
CA LEU A 296 -21.81 12.56 15.78
C LEU A 296 -22.82 13.71 15.99
N LEU A 297 -22.72 14.44 17.09
CA LEU A 297 -23.59 15.59 17.36
C LEU A 297 -23.49 16.68 16.27
N TYR A 298 -22.28 16.94 15.77
CA TYR A 298 -22.03 17.87 14.66
C TYR A 298 -22.42 17.34 13.27
N SER A 299 -22.75 16.05 13.14
CA SER A 299 -23.10 15.41 11.86
C SER A 299 -24.55 15.64 11.44
N PHE A 300 -25.34 16.36 12.24
CA PHE A 300 -26.74 16.65 11.98
C PHE A 300 -26.99 18.14 11.72
N GLY A 301 -27.88 18.42 10.75
CA GLY A 301 -28.19 19.79 10.31
C GLY A 301 -27.09 20.38 9.42
N GLY A 302 -26.95 21.70 9.45
CA GLY A 302 -25.94 22.41 8.67
C GLY A 302 -25.82 23.86 9.15
N LEU A 303 -24.63 24.45 9.06
CA LEU A 303 -24.43 25.87 9.38
C LEU A 303 -25.03 26.74 8.27
N ARG A 304 -25.85 27.73 8.63
CA ARG A 304 -26.25 28.77 7.67
C ARG A 304 -25.04 29.65 7.35
N ARG A 305 -24.85 29.99 6.07
CA ARG A 305 -23.72 30.81 5.64
C ARG A 305 -24.01 32.29 5.91
N GLU A 306 -23.19 32.95 6.70
CA GLU A 306 -23.32 34.40 6.93
C GLU A 306 -23.22 35.19 5.60
N GLY A 307 -24.11 36.15 5.42
CA GLY A 307 -24.13 37.04 4.24
C GLY A 307 -24.74 36.44 2.96
N ALA A 308 -25.04 35.15 2.91
CA ALA A 308 -25.91 34.57 1.88
C ALA A 308 -27.36 34.57 2.39
N GLY A 309 -28.33 34.78 1.48
CA GLY A 309 -29.76 34.65 1.83
C GLY A 309 -30.13 33.22 2.26
N ASP A 310 -31.35 33.04 2.77
CA ASP A 310 -31.87 31.84 3.49
C ASP A 310 -31.71 30.45 2.83
N ALA A 311 -31.09 30.33 1.66
CA ALA A 311 -31.02 29.11 0.84
C ALA A 311 -29.70 28.31 0.93
N GLU A 312 -28.55 28.89 1.31
CA GLU A 312 -27.27 28.16 1.37
C GLU A 312 -26.86 27.73 2.79
N THR A 313 -27.12 26.47 3.13
CA THR A 313 -26.54 25.78 4.29
C THR A 313 -25.26 25.05 3.91
N LEU A 314 -24.20 25.22 4.71
CA LEU A 314 -22.98 24.41 4.65
C LEU A 314 -23.27 22.94 4.97
N PRO A 315 -22.51 21.98 4.40
CA PRO A 315 -22.66 20.55 4.71
C PRO A 315 -22.48 20.23 6.21
N PRO A 316 -23.16 19.18 6.73
CA PRO A 316 -22.96 18.69 8.09
C PRO A 316 -21.51 18.26 8.36
N GLY A 317 -21.10 18.38 9.62
CA GLY A 317 -19.76 18.00 10.09
C GLY A 317 -19.02 19.14 10.79
N VAL A 318 -17.89 18.80 11.40
CA VAL A 318 -17.09 19.69 12.25
C VAL A 318 -15.65 19.78 11.74
N THR A 319 -15.06 20.98 11.76
CA THR A 319 -13.63 21.13 11.43
C THR A 319 -12.76 20.60 12.56
N GLU A 320 -11.48 20.31 12.28
CA GLU A 320 -10.55 19.85 13.33
C GLU A 320 -10.43 20.87 14.48
N GLY A 321 -10.28 22.16 14.16
CA GLY A 321 -10.20 23.23 15.16
C GLY A 321 -11.47 23.39 16.00
N GLU A 322 -12.66 23.36 15.38
CA GLU A 322 -13.94 23.38 16.11
C GLU A 322 -14.10 22.18 17.04
N LEU A 323 -13.71 20.98 16.57
CA LEU A 323 -13.85 19.74 17.34
C LEU A 323 -12.91 19.74 18.55
N LEU A 324 -11.65 20.13 18.34
CA LEU A 324 -10.65 20.22 19.40
C LEU A 324 -11.09 21.24 20.45
N ALA A 325 -11.45 22.46 20.05
CA ALA A 325 -11.94 23.50 20.96
C ALA A 325 -13.21 23.11 21.75
N ALA A 326 -13.97 22.11 21.28
CA ALA A 326 -15.15 21.57 21.96
C ALA A 326 -14.90 20.32 22.82
N CYS A 327 -13.71 19.71 22.75
CA CYS A 327 -13.40 18.42 23.40
C CYS A 327 -12.13 18.40 24.25
N VAL A 328 -11.16 19.29 23.99
CA VAL A 328 -9.98 19.46 24.84
C VAL A 328 -10.36 20.18 26.13
N GLY A 329 -9.62 19.90 27.20
CA GLY A 329 -9.87 20.45 28.52
C GLY A 329 -8.79 20.03 29.50
N PRO A 330 -8.97 20.31 30.81
CA PRO A 330 -7.97 19.99 31.84
C PRO A 330 -7.61 18.49 31.94
N ASP A 331 -8.45 17.61 31.39
CA ASP A 331 -8.28 16.15 31.38
C ASP A 331 -7.87 15.57 30.01
N LEU A 332 -7.86 16.37 28.95
CA LEU A 332 -7.52 15.95 27.58
C LEU A 332 -6.77 17.07 26.83
N ASP A 333 -5.48 16.85 26.59
CA ASP A 333 -4.65 17.76 25.83
C ASP A 333 -4.85 17.63 24.30
N ASN A 334 -4.43 18.67 23.58
CA ASN A 334 -4.56 18.75 22.13
C ASN A 334 -3.76 17.68 21.36
N ILE A 335 -2.55 17.32 21.81
CA ILE A 335 -1.67 16.39 21.08
C ILE A 335 -2.30 14.99 21.12
N THR A 336 -2.76 14.56 22.31
CA THR A 336 -3.52 13.32 22.48
C THR A 336 -4.81 13.35 21.64
N ALA A 337 -5.57 14.44 21.67
CA ALA A 337 -6.82 14.55 20.91
C ALA A 337 -6.60 14.46 19.38
N THR A 338 -5.62 15.17 18.81
CA THR A 338 -5.29 15.10 17.38
C THR A 338 -4.80 13.71 16.96
N ALA A 339 -3.98 13.05 17.79
CA ALA A 339 -3.52 11.69 17.51
C ALA A 339 -4.70 10.70 17.44
N VAL A 340 -5.63 10.78 18.40
CA VAL A 340 -6.84 9.95 18.44
C VAL A 340 -7.80 10.26 17.29
N LEU A 341 -7.95 11.53 16.90
CA LEU A 341 -8.76 11.94 15.76
C LEU A 341 -8.23 11.35 14.44
N SER A 342 -6.91 11.37 14.25
CA SER A 342 -6.24 10.73 13.11
C SER A 342 -6.49 9.21 13.08
N GLU A 343 -6.48 8.54 14.24
CA GLU A 343 -6.79 7.12 14.32
C GLU A 343 -8.28 6.83 14.05
N LEU A 344 -9.20 7.60 14.62
CA LEU A 344 -10.64 7.51 14.34
C LEU A 344 -10.93 7.64 12.84
N ARG A 345 -10.30 8.61 12.16
CA ARG A 345 -10.42 8.80 10.70
C ARG A 345 -10.05 7.54 9.90
N ASN A 346 -9.06 6.79 10.36
CA ASN A 346 -8.56 5.60 9.66
C ASN A 346 -9.36 4.34 10.04
N ALA A 347 -9.80 4.23 11.30
CA ALA A 347 -10.38 3.01 11.87
C ALA A 347 -11.90 2.92 11.81
N CYS A 348 -12.61 4.05 11.84
CA CYS A 348 -14.08 4.10 11.79
C CYS A 348 -14.65 3.66 10.44
N LEU A 349 -15.87 3.14 10.45
CA LEU A 349 -16.57 2.50 9.33
C LEU A 349 -17.63 3.40 8.66
N TYR A 350 -18.07 4.43 9.37
CA TYR A 350 -19.10 5.39 8.95
C TYR A 350 -18.67 6.85 9.15
N LEU A 351 -17.44 7.08 9.64
CA LEU A 351 -16.83 8.41 9.68
C LEU A 351 -16.32 8.79 8.29
N HIS A 352 -16.76 9.94 7.79
CA HIS A 352 -16.29 10.53 6.55
C HIS A 352 -15.49 11.80 6.85
N TYR A 353 -14.47 12.05 6.05
CA TYR A 353 -13.67 13.27 6.08
C TYR A 353 -13.56 13.80 4.65
N ASP A 354 -13.97 15.05 4.42
CA ASP A 354 -14.01 15.69 3.09
C ASP A 354 -12.75 16.54 2.78
N GLY A 355 -11.71 16.42 3.61
CA GLY A 355 -10.52 17.27 3.58
C GLY A 355 -10.59 18.47 4.51
N VAL A 356 -11.76 18.79 5.08
CA VAL A 356 -11.95 19.93 5.99
C VAL A 356 -12.78 19.54 7.23
N ARG A 357 -13.85 18.77 7.05
CA ARG A 357 -14.83 18.40 8.09
C ARG A 357 -14.93 16.90 8.30
N TYR A 358 -15.09 16.53 9.57
CA TYR A 358 -15.45 15.19 10.03
C TYR A 358 -16.96 15.06 10.17
N CYS A 359 -17.55 14.01 9.62
CA CYS A 359 -19.00 13.80 9.62
C CYS A 359 -19.35 12.30 9.59
N PHE A 360 -20.14 11.83 10.55
CA PHE A 360 -20.74 10.51 10.54
C PHE A 360 -21.96 10.47 9.61
N LYS A 361 -21.95 9.52 8.66
CA LYS A 361 -23.06 9.33 7.71
C LYS A 361 -23.58 7.89 7.84
N LYS A 362 -24.86 7.68 7.51
CA LYS A 362 -25.44 6.33 7.45
C LYS A 362 -24.82 5.45 6.37
N ASP A 363 -24.29 6.06 5.31
CA ASP A 363 -23.61 5.37 4.23
C ASP A 363 -22.20 4.91 4.67
N PRO A 364 -21.78 3.67 4.33
CA PRO A 364 -20.46 3.14 4.67
C PRO A 364 -19.34 3.97 4.01
N ASN A 365 -18.20 4.10 4.70
CA ASN A 365 -17.00 4.67 4.11
C ASN A 365 -16.16 3.61 3.36
N VAL A 366 -15.06 4.05 2.74
CA VAL A 366 -14.14 3.18 1.99
C VAL A 366 -13.56 2.06 2.87
N THR A 367 -13.22 2.33 4.14
CA THR A 367 -12.73 1.30 5.07
C THR A 367 -13.75 0.18 5.24
N LYS A 368 -15.03 0.50 5.50
CA LYS A 368 -16.07 -0.52 5.64
C LYS A 368 -16.32 -1.30 4.35
N LEU A 369 -16.36 -0.61 3.20
CA LEU A 369 -16.59 -1.26 1.91
C LEU A 369 -15.48 -2.29 1.59
N ILE A 370 -14.23 -1.97 1.93
CA ILE A 370 -13.11 -2.91 1.77
C ILE A 370 -13.20 -4.05 2.80
N GLU A 371 -13.46 -3.76 4.09
CA GLU A 371 -13.59 -4.82 5.12
C GLU A 371 -14.74 -5.81 4.80
N ASP A 372 -15.89 -5.33 4.33
CA ASP A 372 -17.03 -6.17 3.92
C ASP A 372 -16.66 -7.04 2.69
N ALA A 373 -15.88 -6.50 1.75
CA ALA A 373 -15.37 -7.25 0.59
C ALA A 373 -14.28 -8.27 0.99
N GLU A 374 -13.38 -7.92 1.90
CA GLU A 374 -12.33 -8.79 2.44
C GLU A 374 -12.94 -9.98 3.19
N GLN A 375 -14.02 -9.77 3.95
CA GLN A 375 -14.79 -10.83 4.58
C GLN A 375 -15.44 -11.78 3.56
N SER A 376 -15.90 -11.27 2.40
CA SER A 376 -16.40 -12.12 1.31
C SER A 376 -15.29 -13.01 0.75
N VAL A 377 -14.13 -12.42 0.40
CA VAL A 377 -12.96 -13.15 -0.09
C VAL A 377 -12.53 -14.23 0.92
N SER A 378 -12.48 -13.89 2.21
CA SER A 378 -12.10 -14.81 3.29
C SER A 378 -13.05 -16.00 3.42
N ARG A 379 -14.36 -15.79 3.23
CA ARG A 379 -15.37 -16.88 3.25
C ARG A 379 -15.21 -17.80 2.05
N GLU A 380 -14.89 -17.25 0.88
CA GLU A 380 -14.64 -18.00 -0.35
C GLU A 380 -13.35 -18.83 -0.25
N GLU A 381 -12.25 -18.26 0.27
CA GLU A 381 -11.02 -19.01 0.60
C GLU A 381 -11.29 -20.20 1.53
N ALA A 382 -12.05 -19.99 2.61
CA ALA A 382 -12.39 -21.04 3.57
C ALA A 382 -13.22 -22.18 2.95
N GLN A 383 -14.01 -21.90 1.90
CA GLN A 383 -14.79 -22.90 1.17
C GLN A 383 -13.96 -23.64 0.11
N ALA A 384 -12.94 -23.00 -0.46
CA ALA A 384 -12.20 -23.48 -1.62
C ALA A 384 -11.10 -24.53 -1.33
N LYS A 385 -10.93 -24.96 -0.08
CA LYS A 385 -10.01 -26.05 0.34
C LYS A 385 -8.56 -25.93 -0.17
N GLY A 386 -8.05 -24.70 -0.34
CA GLY A 386 -6.66 -24.42 -0.72
C GLY A 386 -6.51 -23.63 -2.02
N HIS A 387 -7.38 -23.86 -3.01
CA HIS A 387 -7.37 -23.16 -4.31
C HIS A 387 -8.50 -22.11 -4.34
N GLY A 388 -8.38 -21.12 -3.46
CA GLY A 388 -9.32 -20.00 -3.37
C GLY A 388 -8.90 -18.78 -4.19
N PRO A 389 -9.72 -17.72 -4.21
CA PRO A 389 -9.47 -16.52 -5.03
C PRO A 389 -8.13 -15.84 -4.74
N VAL A 390 -7.63 -15.89 -3.49
CA VAL A 390 -6.29 -15.39 -3.13
C VAL A 390 -5.19 -16.27 -3.72
N TRP A 391 -5.37 -17.59 -3.77
CA TRP A 391 -4.41 -18.51 -4.38
C TRP A 391 -4.35 -18.29 -5.90
N ASP A 392 -5.50 -18.22 -6.56
CA ASP A 392 -5.61 -17.94 -8.00
C ASP A 392 -4.95 -16.61 -8.37
N LYS A 393 -5.28 -15.54 -7.63
CA LYS A 393 -4.69 -14.21 -7.86
C LYS A 393 -3.20 -14.17 -7.57
N THR A 394 -2.73 -14.86 -6.53
CA THR A 394 -1.29 -14.96 -6.25
C THR A 394 -0.57 -15.72 -7.37
N LYS A 395 -1.19 -16.75 -7.95
CA LYS A 395 -0.64 -17.45 -9.11
C LYS A 395 -0.60 -16.54 -10.35
N GLU A 396 -1.71 -15.91 -10.71
CA GLU A 396 -1.81 -14.93 -11.81
C GLU A 396 -0.71 -13.87 -11.71
N MET A 397 -0.50 -13.34 -10.51
CA MET A 397 0.53 -12.35 -10.22
C MET A 397 1.96 -12.91 -10.34
N LEU A 398 2.21 -14.16 -9.95
CA LEU A 398 3.51 -14.82 -10.12
C LEU A 398 3.78 -15.17 -11.59
N ASP A 399 2.80 -15.73 -12.30
CA ASP A 399 2.84 -16.02 -13.73
C ASP A 399 3.14 -14.73 -14.53
N ALA A 400 2.49 -13.61 -14.20
CA ALA A 400 2.76 -12.31 -14.84
C ALA A 400 4.18 -11.78 -14.59
N ARG A 401 4.79 -12.08 -13.43
CA ARG A 401 6.19 -11.70 -13.10
C ARG A 401 7.24 -12.66 -13.67
N LEU A 402 6.83 -13.83 -14.14
CA LEU A 402 7.69 -14.84 -14.77
C LEU A 402 7.42 -14.96 -16.29
N ALA A 403 6.47 -14.20 -16.82
CA ALA A 403 6.11 -14.16 -18.23
C ALA A 403 7.32 -13.77 -19.11
N GLY A 404 7.58 -14.57 -20.14
CA GLY A 404 8.74 -14.42 -21.02
C GLY A 404 9.95 -15.29 -20.62
N HIS A 405 10.03 -15.77 -19.38
CA HIS A 405 11.11 -16.66 -18.95
C HIS A 405 10.77 -18.13 -19.21
N HIS A 406 11.12 -18.63 -20.40
CA HIS A 406 10.92 -20.05 -20.77
C HIS A 406 11.66 -21.08 -19.89
N THR A 407 12.53 -20.62 -18.99
CA THR A 407 13.25 -21.40 -17.98
C THR A 407 12.51 -21.48 -16.63
N ALA A 408 11.45 -20.70 -16.43
CA ALA A 408 10.65 -20.70 -15.21
C ALA A 408 9.43 -21.64 -15.34
N VAL A 409 9.23 -22.53 -14.38
CA VAL A 409 8.03 -23.38 -14.27
C VAL A 409 7.29 -23.00 -12.98
N VAL A 410 6.06 -22.50 -13.11
CA VAL A 410 5.30 -21.95 -11.97
C VAL A 410 4.37 -23.00 -11.37
N TRP A 411 4.58 -23.30 -10.09
CA TRP A 411 3.72 -24.15 -9.25
C TRP A 411 3.37 -25.50 -9.93
N PRO A 412 4.37 -26.31 -10.32
CA PRO A 412 4.13 -27.64 -10.87
C PRO A 412 3.40 -28.50 -9.85
N GLY A 413 2.31 -29.16 -10.26
CA GLY A 413 1.55 -30.05 -9.39
C GLY A 413 2.14 -31.46 -9.30
N LYS A 414 2.91 -31.86 -10.32
CA LYS A 414 3.59 -33.16 -10.43
C LYS A 414 4.94 -33.02 -11.15
N SER A 415 5.81 -34.03 -11.00
CA SER A 415 7.14 -34.07 -11.64
C SER A 415 7.10 -34.01 -13.17
N GLN A 416 6.03 -34.50 -13.80
CA GLN A 416 5.79 -34.44 -15.24
C GLN A 416 5.49 -33.03 -15.77
N ASP A 417 5.09 -32.08 -14.90
CA ASP A 417 4.76 -30.71 -15.30
C ASP A 417 6.04 -29.86 -15.53
N ILE A 418 7.20 -30.40 -15.14
CA ILE A 418 8.53 -29.82 -15.36
C ILE A 418 9.19 -30.59 -16.51
N SER A 419 9.37 -29.94 -17.67
CA SER A 419 9.95 -30.52 -18.89
C SER A 419 11.24 -31.30 -18.62
N ASP A 420 11.40 -32.39 -19.37
CA ASP A 420 12.58 -33.28 -19.38
C ASP A 420 13.02 -33.61 -20.82
N GLU A 421 12.69 -32.73 -21.76
CA GLU A 421 12.94 -32.89 -23.20
C GLU A 421 14.05 -31.95 -23.70
N ASP A 422 14.14 -30.75 -23.14
CA ASP A 422 15.16 -29.75 -23.49
C ASP A 422 16.39 -29.85 -22.57
N PRO A 423 17.62 -29.98 -23.12
CA PRO A 423 18.86 -29.87 -22.35
C PRO A 423 19.17 -28.39 -22.00
N ARG A 424 18.43 -27.86 -21.01
CA ARG A 424 18.59 -26.52 -20.44
C ARG A 424 18.35 -26.52 -18.93
N PHE A 425 18.85 -25.49 -18.25
CA PHE A 425 18.60 -25.32 -16.81
C PHE A 425 17.22 -24.68 -16.57
N LEU A 426 16.34 -25.41 -15.87
CA LEU A 426 15.01 -24.98 -15.48
C LEU A 426 14.95 -24.65 -13.98
N VAL A 427 14.13 -23.65 -13.64
CA VAL A 427 13.79 -23.29 -12.27
C VAL A 427 12.30 -23.55 -12.04
N ALA A 428 11.99 -24.54 -11.20
CA ALA A 428 10.62 -24.81 -10.76
C ALA A 428 10.31 -24.04 -9.46
N TYR A 429 9.41 -23.07 -9.53
CA TYR A 429 8.93 -22.30 -8.39
C TYR A 429 7.86 -23.12 -7.67
N LEU A 430 8.14 -23.55 -6.43
CA LEU A 430 7.19 -24.41 -5.71
C LEU A 430 5.99 -23.62 -5.14
N PRO A 431 4.80 -24.25 -5.02
CA PRO A 431 3.63 -23.63 -4.41
C PRO A 431 3.87 -23.17 -2.97
N LEU A 432 3.13 -22.16 -2.52
CA LEU A 432 3.27 -21.61 -1.16
C LEU A 432 3.05 -22.67 -0.08
N GLU A 433 2.18 -23.63 -0.37
CA GLU A 433 1.79 -24.75 0.49
C GLU A 433 3.00 -25.61 0.87
N PHE A 434 4.00 -25.72 -0.01
CA PHE A 434 5.24 -26.47 0.22
C PHE A 434 5.98 -26.01 1.50
N ALA A 435 6.04 -24.70 1.77
CA ALA A 435 6.67 -24.17 2.99
C ALA A 435 5.85 -24.47 4.27
N GLY A 436 4.59 -24.85 4.11
CA GLY A 436 3.69 -25.30 5.16
C GLY A 436 3.96 -26.73 5.63
N GLU A 437 4.48 -27.59 4.74
CA GLU A 437 4.64 -29.03 4.96
C GLU A 437 5.68 -29.42 6.03
N SER A 438 5.70 -30.71 6.38
CA SER A 438 6.75 -31.27 7.24
C SER A 438 8.07 -31.38 6.46
N LYS A 439 9.20 -31.33 7.16
CA LYS A 439 10.53 -31.51 6.53
C LYS A 439 10.64 -32.85 5.78
N ALA A 440 10.00 -33.91 6.27
CA ALA A 440 10.01 -35.22 5.63
C ALA A 440 9.19 -35.25 4.33
N ASP A 441 8.08 -34.51 4.28
CA ASP A 441 7.28 -34.36 3.06
C ASP A 441 8.00 -33.47 2.03
N GLN A 442 8.60 -32.35 2.48
CA GLN A 442 9.43 -31.48 1.64
C GLN A 442 10.61 -32.24 1.01
N ASP A 443 11.37 -33.02 1.80
CA ASP A 443 12.48 -33.82 1.31
C ASP A 443 11.98 -34.93 0.35
N ARG A 444 10.83 -35.58 0.64
CA ARG A 444 10.22 -36.59 -0.25
C ARG A 444 9.84 -35.98 -1.60
N GLN A 445 9.08 -34.89 -1.60
CA GLN A 445 8.65 -34.19 -2.82
C GLN A 445 9.84 -33.65 -3.60
N THR A 446 10.84 -33.08 -2.92
CA THR A 446 12.07 -32.59 -3.56
C THR A 446 12.81 -33.72 -4.27
N LYS A 447 13.05 -34.84 -3.58
CA LYS A 447 13.70 -36.01 -4.19
C LYS A 447 12.87 -36.57 -5.35
N GLU A 448 11.54 -36.55 -5.27
CA GLU A 448 10.66 -36.95 -6.37
C GLU A 448 10.78 -36.04 -7.60
N LEU A 449 10.63 -34.72 -7.45
CA LEU A 449 10.72 -33.74 -8.54
C LEU A 449 12.10 -33.76 -9.22
N LEU A 450 13.17 -33.87 -8.43
CA LEU A 450 14.56 -33.89 -8.93
C LEU A 450 14.98 -35.23 -9.56
N SER A 451 14.32 -36.35 -9.25
CA SER A 451 14.72 -37.68 -9.73
C SER A 451 13.80 -38.29 -10.78
N LYS A 452 12.53 -37.89 -10.82
CA LYS A 452 11.50 -38.47 -11.72
C LYS A 452 10.93 -37.45 -12.70
N PHE A 453 10.36 -38.00 -13.77
CA PHE A 453 9.44 -37.34 -14.70
C PHE A 453 8.24 -38.29 -14.87
N GLY A 454 7.15 -38.06 -14.13
CA GLY A 454 6.10 -39.07 -13.96
C GLY A 454 6.67 -40.34 -13.32
N ASP A 455 6.39 -41.50 -13.92
CA ASP A 455 6.87 -42.80 -13.43
C ASP A 455 8.30 -43.14 -13.88
N ARG A 456 8.86 -42.45 -14.88
CA ARG A 456 10.23 -42.70 -15.38
C ARG A 456 11.27 -41.84 -14.65
N PRO A 457 12.54 -42.30 -14.55
CA PRO A 457 13.63 -41.43 -14.12
C PRO A 457 13.75 -40.21 -15.03
N ARG A 458 14.01 -39.04 -14.43
CA ARG A 458 14.30 -37.80 -15.16
C ARG A 458 15.63 -37.96 -15.93
N ARG A 459 15.66 -37.54 -17.20
CA ARG A 459 16.85 -37.59 -18.07
C ARG A 459 17.80 -36.45 -17.74
N TYR A 460 17.30 -35.21 -17.62
CA TYR A 460 18.13 -34.01 -17.43
C TYR A 460 18.17 -33.55 -15.97
N ARG A 461 18.57 -34.46 -15.08
CA ARG A 461 18.60 -34.25 -13.61
C ARG A 461 19.53 -33.11 -13.17
N ASN A 462 20.60 -32.84 -13.91
CA ASN A 462 21.52 -31.73 -13.61
C ASN A 462 21.03 -30.37 -14.16
N GLY A 463 19.93 -30.37 -14.91
CA GLY A 463 19.28 -29.20 -15.51
C GLY A 463 18.08 -28.67 -14.72
N LEU A 464 17.95 -28.97 -13.42
CA LEU A 464 16.79 -28.54 -12.62
C LEU A 464 17.21 -27.98 -11.25
N GLY A 465 16.65 -26.83 -10.90
CA GLY A 465 16.62 -26.29 -9.53
C GLY A 465 15.19 -26.01 -9.07
N LEU A 466 14.91 -26.19 -7.78
CA LEU A 466 13.61 -25.86 -7.19
C LEU A 466 13.71 -24.55 -6.41
N ALA A 467 13.01 -23.50 -6.81
CA ALA A 467 12.93 -22.25 -6.04
C ALA A 467 11.89 -22.42 -4.92
N ILE A 468 12.32 -22.20 -3.68
CA ILE A 468 11.55 -22.52 -2.47
C ILE A 468 10.96 -21.24 -1.86
N PRO A 469 9.66 -21.22 -1.52
CA PRO A 469 9.04 -20.04 -0.92
C PRO A 469 9.40 -19.89 0.58
N ASP A 470 9.75 -18.68 1.02
CA ASP A 470 9.99 -18.35 2.43
C ASP A 470 8.65 -18.25 3.18
N LYS A 471 8.48 -19.15 4.16
CA LYS A 471 7.33 -19.21 5.07
C LYS A 471 6.99 -17.88 5.73
N LYS A 472 7.98 -17.01 5.99
CA LYS A 472 7.78 -15.70 6.63
C LYS A 472 6.99 -14.71 5.76
N GLN A 473 7.11 -14.82 4.43
CA GLN A 473 6.46 -13.89 3.50
C GLN A 473 5.03 -14.32 3.13
N ILE A 474 4.70 -15.61 3.29
CA ILE A 474 3.44 -16.18 2.79
C ILE A 474 2.19 -15.51 3.38
N GLU A 475 2.13 -15.29 4.70
CA GLU A 475 0.93 -14.69 5.31
C GLU A 475 0.80 -13.20 5.00
N ALA A 476 1.93 -12.48 4.91
CA ALA A 476 1.95 -11.09 4.48
C ALA A 476 1.46 -10.95 3.02
N LEU A 477 1.96 -11.81 2.13
CA LEU A 477 1.53 -11.87 0.73
C LEU A 477 0.04 -12.20 0.61
N ARG A 478 -0.44 -13.24 1.30
CA ARG A 478 -1.86 -13.65 1.28
C ARG A 478 -2.78 -12.53 1.78
N ARG A 479 -2.41 -11.86 2.88
CA ARG A 479 -3.16 -10.69 3.38
C ARG A 479 -3.19 -9.55 2.36
N ALA A 480 -2.05 -9.22 1.76
CA ALA A 480 -1.96 -8.12 0.81
C ALA A 480 -2.74 -8.39 -0.49
N VAL A 481 -2.63 -9.62 -1.03
CA VAL A 481 -3.44 -10.06 -2.19
C VAL A 481 -4.94 -10.10 -1.85
N ARG A 482 -5.33 -10.52 -0.64
CA ARG A 482 -6.73 -10.46 -0.20
C ARG A 482 -7.26 -9.03 -0.14
N TYR A 483 -6.47 -8.09 0.36
CA TYR A 483 -6.84 -6.67 0.43
C TYR A 483 -6.94 -6.04 -0.97
N LEU A 484 -6.03 -6.37 -1.89
CA LEU A 484 -6.15 -5.99 -3.31
C LEU A 484 -7.43 -6.54 -3.96
N LEU A 485 -7.75 -7.83 -3.77
CA LEU A 485 -8.99 -8.42 -4.27
C LEU A 485 -10.24 -7.75 -3.67
N ALA A 486 -10.18 -7.33 -2.41
CA ALA A 486 -11.26 -6.58 -1.78
C ALA A 486 -11.43 -5.19 -2.43
N ILE A 487 -10.35 -4.48 -2.71
CA ILE A 487 -10.36 -3.21 -3.46
C ILE A 487 -10.93 -3.41 -4.87
N GLU A 488 -10.43 -4.40 -5.63
CA GLU A 488 -10.90 -4.70 -7.00
C GLU A 488 -12.42 -4.97 -7.03
N ARG A 489 -12.96 -5.66 -6.01
CA ARG A 489 -14.41 -5.91 -5.84
C ARG A 489 -15.21 -4.64 -5.53
N VAL A 490 -14.66 -3.71 -4.76
CA VAL A 490 -15.31 -2.41 -4.49
C VAL A 490 -15.28 -1.53 -5.75
N GLU A 491 -14.14 -1.47 -6.45
CA GLU A 491 -13.98 -0.72 -7.70
C GLU A 491 -14.90 -1.23 -8.81
N ALA A 492 -15.06 -2.57 -8.95
CA ALA A 492 -16.01 -3.18 -9.88
C ALA A 492 -17.46 -2.76 -9.62
N LYS A 493 -17.81 -2.45 -8.36
CA LYS A 493 -19.16 -2.03 -7.94
C LYS A 493 -19.32 -0.51 -7.82
N LYS A 494 -18.32 0.31 -8.20
CA LYS A 494 -18.30 1.77 -7.96
C LYS A 494 -19.56 2.53 -8.40
N GLN A 495 -20.19 2.13 -9.51
CA GLN A 495 -21.43 2.74 -9.99
C GLN A 495 -22.67 2.35 -9.16
N GLN A 496 -22.72 1.09 -8.69
CA GLN A 496 -23.80 0.61 -7.81
C GLN A 496 -23.71 1.24 -6.42
N LEU A 497 -22.47 1.39 -5.91
CA LEU A 497 -22.15 2.01 -4.62
C LEU A 497 -22.16 3.55 -4.66
N ARG A 498 -22.30 4.17 -5.85
CA ARG A 498 -22.31 5.63 -6.07
C ARG A 498 -21.12 6.35 -5.42
N LEU A 499 -19.92 5.78 -5.53
CA LEU A 499 -18.73 6.29 -4.86
C LEU A 499 -18.40 7.72 -5.29
N THR A 500 -18.08 8.59 -4.32
CA THR A 500 -17.64 9.96 -4.61
C THR A 500 -16.24 9.98 -5.21
N LYS A 501 -15.83 11.12 -5.81
CA LYS A 501 -14.47 11.30 -6.31
C LYS A 501 -13.43 11.04 -5.21
N ASP A 502 -13.62 11.60 -4.03
CA ASP A 502 -12.67 11.47 -2.92
C ASP A 502 -12.57 10.02 -2.43
N GLN A 503 -13.67 9.26 -2.46
CA GLN A 503 -13.67 7.82 -2.15
C GLN A 503 -12.93 7.00 -3.20
N LEU A 504 -13.01 7.37 -4.49
CA LEU A 504 -12.25 6.75 -5.57
C LEU A 504 -10.76 7.08 -5.48
N ASP A 505 -10.41 8.33 -5.16
CA ASP A 505 -9.02 8.75 -4.95
C ASP A 505 -8.40 8.05 -3.71
N GLN A 506 -9.18 7.87 -2.63
CA GLN A 506 -8.79 7.06 -1.46
C GLN A 506 -8.58 5.56 -1.82
N LEU A 507 -9.48 4.97 -2.61
CA LEU A 507 -9.33 3.59 -3.08
C LEU A 507 -8.05 3.42 -3.90
N LYS A 508 -7.79 4.36 -4.82
CA LYS A 508 -6.61 4.34 -5.69
C LYS A 508 -5.29 4.42 -4.91
N GLU A 509 -5.20 5.28 -3.89
CA GLU A 509 -3.98 5.38 -3.08
C GLU A 509 -3.78 4.13 -2.22
N ARG A 510 -4.86 3.58 -1.61
CA ARG A 510 -4.79 2.29 -0.91
C ARG A 510 -4.36 1.14 -1.84
N ARG A 511 -4.90 1.10 -3.06
CA ARG A 511 -4.53 0.11 -4.10
C ARG A 511 -3.04 0.17 -4.40
N ARG A 512 -2.51 1.38 -4.67
CA ARG A 512 -1.09 1.62 -4.93
C ARG A 512 -0.19 1.23 -3.75
N THR A 513 -0.60 1.54 -2.50
CA THR A 513 0.13 1.14 -1.30
C THR A 513 0.22 -0.39 -1.19
N GLU A 514 -0.89 -1.09 -1.40
CA GLU A 514 -0.93 -2.55 -1.26
C GLU A 514 -0.27 -3.27 -2.45
N GLU A 515 -0.33 -2.72 -3.67
CA GLU A 515 0.44 -3.20 -4.82
C GLU A 515 1.95 -3.18 -4.51
N ALA A 516 2.45 -2.09 -3.91
CA ALA A 516 3.85 -2.00 -3.48
C ALA A 516 4.20 -2.99 -2.36
N ALA A 517 3.28 -3.27 -1.44
CA ALA A 517 3.45 -4.30 -0.41
C ALA A 517 3.55 -5.72 -1.03
N VAL A 518 2.72 -6.02 -2.03
CA VAL A 518 2.77 -7.28 -2.78
C VAL A 518 4.06 -7.42 -3.58
N GLU A 519 4.55 -6.36 -4.23
CA GLU A 519 5.88 -6.38 -4.89
C GLU A 519 7.02 -6.66 -3.91
N SER A 520 6.95 -6.10 -2.70
CA SER A 520 7.94 -6.38 -1.66
C SER A 520 7.88 -7.85 -1.22
N CYS A 521 6.68 -8.38 -0.99
CA CYS A 521 6.51 -9.77 -0.59
C CYS A 521 7.00 -10.75 -1.67
N PHE A 522 6.67 -10.51 -2.95
CA PHE A 522 7.14 -11.37 -4.06
C PHE A 522 8.66 -11.36 -4.23
N ARG A 523 9.31 -10.21 -4.05
CA ARG A 523 10.78 -10.05 -4.17
C ARG A 523 11.57 -10.88 -3.16
N ASP A 524 11.02 -11.06 -1.97
CA ASP A 524 11.60 -11.83 -0.88
C ASP A 524 10.92 -13.20 -0.68
N LEU A 525 9.92 -13.55 -1.51
CA LEU A 525 9.23 -14.84 -1.44
C LEU A 525 10.17 -15.99 -1.82
N TYR A 526 10.90 -15.87 -2.93
CA TYR A 526 11.81 -16.92 -3.41
C TYR A 526 13.27 -16.49 -3.21
N THR A 527 13.88 -16.93 -2.12
CA THR A 527 15.24 -16.53 -1.69
C THR A 527 16.23 -17.72 -1.61
N ALA A 528 15.73 -18.93 -1.87
CA ALA A 528 16.49 -20.18 -1.84
C ALA A 528 16.20 -21.01 -3.09
N VAL A 529 17.24 -21.69 -3.61
CA VAL A 529 17.13 -22.71 -4.65
C VAL A 529 17.71 -24.02 -4.14
N TRP A 530 16.95 -25.10 -4.30
CA TRP A 530 17.39 -26.45 -3.97
C TRP A 530 17.84 -27.16 -5.25
N LEU A 531 19.10 -27.60 -5.26
CA LEU A 531 19.74 -28.27 -6.39
C LEU A 531 20.00 -29.75 -6.03
N PRO A 532 19.94 -30.67 -7.01
CA PRO A 532 20.31 -32.06 -6.78
C PRO A 532 21.82 -32.17 -6.57
N ARG A 533 22.24 -32.94 -5.58
CA ARG A 533 23.63 -33.34 -5.32
C ARG A 533 23.68 -34.86 -5.19
N VAL A 534 24.86 -35.46 -5.43
CA VAL A 534 25.11 -36.86 -5.10
C VAL A 534 26.08 -36.91 -3.92
N GLU A 535 25.67 -37.60 -2.86
CA GLU A 535 26.51 -37.89 -1.69
C GLU A 535 26.32 -39.37 -1.34
N SER A 536 27.42 -40.10 -1.11
CA SER A 536 27.42 -41.55 -0.85
C SER A 536 26.66 -42.43 -1.87
N GLY A 537 26.44 -41.94 -3.09
CA GLY A 537 25.69 -42.63 -4.15
C GLY A 537 24.18 -42.37 -4.16
N GLU A 538 23.64 -41.67 -3.16
CA GLU A 538 22.24 -41.24 -3.12
C GLU A 538 22.04 -39.81 -3.62
N ILE A 539 20.79 -39.46 -3.92
CA ILE A 539 20.40 -38.08 -4.26
C ILE A 539 20.15 -37.32 -2.96
N GLU A 540 20.94 -36.28 -2.76
CA GLU A 540 20.76 -35.28 -1.72
C GLU A 540 20.44 -33.90 -2.31
N VAL A 541 20.19 -32.94 -1.42
CA VAL A 541 19.73 -31.60 -1.75
C VAL A 541 20.76 -30.58 -1.31
N GLU A 542 21.41 -29.93 -2.27
CA GLU A 542 22.22 -28.75 -2.03
C GLU A 542 21.31 -27.52 -1.92
N ARG A 543 21.31 -26.85 -0.76
CA ARG A 543 20.52 -25.64 -0.52
C ARG A 543 21.36 -24.41 -0.81
N VAL A 544 21.03 -23.69 -1.88
CA VAL A 544 21.65 -22.41 -2.25
C VAL A 544 20.74 -21.29 -1.74
N GLU A 545 21.20 -20.57 -0.72
CA GLU A 545 20.44 -19.49 -0.09
C GLU A 545 21.16 -18.15 -0.24
N ARG A 546 20.39 -17.06 -0.30
CA ARG A 546 20.96 -15.70 -0.33
C ARG A 546 21.72 -15.41 0.97
N GLY A 547 23.04 -15.23 0.85
CA GLY A 547 23.89 -14.72 1.94
C GLY A 547 23.65 -13.23 2.26
N GLY A 548 24.49 -12.64 3.12
CA GLY A 548 24.30 -11.27 3.61
C GLY A 548 24.33 -10.14 2.56
N ARG A 549 24.75 -10.41 1.31
CA ARG A 549 24.80 -9.42 0.24
C ARG A 549 23.42 -9.25 -0.45
N PRO A 550 22.98 -8.03 -0.77
CA PRO A 550 21.78 -7.82 -1.57
C PRO A 550 22.01 -8.16 -3.06
N LEU A 551 21.09 -8.96 -3.61
CA LEU A 551 20.95 -9.21 -5.05
C LEU A 551 20.51 -7.91 -5.75
N GLN A 552 21.15 -7.58 -6.87
CA GLN A 552 20.95 -6.33 -7.62
C GLN A 552 19.78 -6.41 -8.61
N ALA A 553 19.47 -7.61 -9.12
CA ALA A 553 18.37 -7.80 -10.06
C ALA A 553 17.00 -7.44 -9.45
N ALA A 554 16.10 -6.91 -10.29
CA ALA A 554 14.77 -6.46 -9.87
C ALA A 554 13.71 -7.55 -9.97
N GLY A 555 13.67 -8.30 -11.08
CA GLY A 555 12.69 -9.36 -11.34
C GLY A 555 12.97 -10.65 -10.56
N ILE A 556 11.92 -11.45 -10.33
CA ILE A 556 12.01 -12.68 -9.52
C ILE A 556 12.95 -13.70 -10.18
N HIS A 557 12.90 -13.84 -11.51
CA HIS A 557 13.70 -14.83 -12.21
C HIS A 557 15.17 -14.44 -12.26
N GLU A 558 15.47 -13.19 -12.60
CA GLU A 558 16.83 -12.67 -12.69
C GLU A 558 17.55 -12.70 -11.34
N ARG A 559 16.82 -12.51 -10.22
CA ARG A 559 17.37 -12.65 -8.86
C ARG A 559 17.76 -14.10 -8.55
N ILE A 560 16.96 -15.06 -8.99
CA ILE A 560 17.28 -16.49 -8.85
C ILE A 560 18.46 -16.88 -9.74
N LEU A 561 18.54 -16.34 -10.97
CA LEU A 561 19.70 -16.57 -11.84
C LEU A 561 20.97 -15.90 -11.27
N GLU A 562 20.92 -14.65 -10.79
CA GLU A 562 22.03 -13.96 -10.12
C GLU A 562 22.56 -14.77 -8.92
N LEU A 563 21.65 -15.33 -8.11
CA LEU A 563 22.00 -16.21 -6.98
C LEU A 563 22.75 -17.49 -7.44
N LEU A 564 22.38 -18.05 -8.60
CA LEU A 564 22.97 -19.29 -9.13
C LEU A 564 24.25 -19.07 -9.96
N THR A 565 24.44 -17.90 -10.58
CA THR A 565 25.55 -17.61 -11.50
C THR A 565 26.63 -16.70 -10.90
N SER A 566 26.29 -15.87 -9.91
CA SER A 566 27.13 -14.73 -9.52
C SER A 566 27.33 -14.54 -8.02
N VAL A 567 26.62 -15.29 -7.17
CA VAL A 567 26.74 -15.22 -5.71
C VAL A 567 27.49 -16.43 -5.15
N GLY A 568 28.59 -16.17 -4.44
CA GLY A 568 29.43 -17.24 -3.87
C GLY A 568 30.11 -18.05 -4.98
N THR A 569 30.15 -19.37 -4.82
CA THR A 569 30.58 -20.30 -5.88
C THR A 569 29.46 -20.47 -6.91
N PRO A 570 29.66 -20.07 -8.19
CA PRO A 570 28.66 -20.28 -9.24
C PRO A 570 28.25 -21.75 -9.33
N ARG A 571 26.95 -22.00 -9.44
CA ARG A 571 26.34 -23.34 -9.53
C ARG A 571 25.78 -23.65 -10.92
N VAL A 572 25.52 -22.61 -11.71
CA VAL A 572 25.09 -22.66 -13.10
C VAL A 572 26.05 -21.79 -13.92
N HIS A 573 26.47 -22.26 -15.10
CA HIS A 573 27.50 -21.63 -15.92
C HIS A 573 27.03 -21.39 -17.36
N GLY A 574 27.15 -20.14 -17.83
CA GLY A 574 26.98 -19.76 -19.24
C GLY A 574 28.19 -20.01 -20.15
N SER A 575 29.27 -20.59 -19.63
CA SER A 575 30.45 -21.02 -20.41
C SER A 575 31.09 -22.28 -19.84
N VAL A 576 31.75 -23.08 -20.70
CA VAL A 576 32.56 -24.25 -20.31
C VAL A 576 33.81 -24.33 -21.19
N THR A 577 34.92 -24.83 -20.66
CA THR A 577 36.19 -24.96 -21.41
C THR A 577 36.28 -26.28 -22.17
N PRO A 578 36.98 -26.35 -23.31
CA PRO A 578 37.22 -27.61 -24.02
C PRO A 578 37.89 -28.67 -23.14
N ARG A 579 38.87 -28.26 -22.31
CA ARG A 579 39.48 -29.12 -21.30
C ARG A 579 38.43 -29.74 -20.36
N LYS A 580 37.44 -28.95 -19.90
CA LYS A 580 36.41 -29.48 -18.99
C LYS A 580 35.44 -30.45 -19.67
N ILE A 581 35.25 -30.34 -20.99
CA ILE A 581 34.54 -31.37 -21.78
C ILE A 581 35.35 -32.67 -21.76
N ALA A 582 36.65 -32.61 -22.09
CA ALA A 582 37.51 -33.80 -22.12
C ALA A 582 37.57 -34.51 -20.76
N GLU A 583 37.79 -33.76 -19.67
CA GLU A 583 37.73 -34.27 -18.28
C GLU A 583 36.37 -34.89 -17.94
N ARG A 584 35.25 -34.25 -18.33
CA ARG A 584 33.90 -34.72 -18.00
C ARG A 584 33.61 -36.11 -18.59
N VAL A 585 34.14 -36.38 -19.78
CA VAL A 585 33.94 -37.64 -20.51
C VAL A 585 35.16 -38.56 -20.51
N LYS A 586 36.19 -38.23 -19.72
CA LYS A 586 37.46 -38.96 -19.60
C LYS A 586 38.17 -39.20 -20.94
N LEU A 587 38.03 -38.27 -21.88
CA LEU A 587 38.59 -38.37 -23.24
C LEU A 587 40.12 -38.34 -23.18
N GLY A 588 40.75 -39.48 -23.45
CA GLY A 588 42.20 -39.66 -23.37
C GLY A 588 42.77 -39.86 -21.96
N GLU A 589 41.95 -40.04 -20.91
CA GLU A 589 42.45 -40.30 -19.56
C GLU A 589 42.99 -41.74 -19.42
N PRO A 590 44.08 -41.95 -18.64
CA PRO A 590 44.60 -43.29 -18.37
C PRO A 590 43.68 -44.06 -17.42
N VAL A 591 43.21 -45.23 -17.85
CA VAL A 591 42.24 -46.04 -17.09
C VAL A 591 42.97 -47.03 -16.16
N PRO A 592 42.43 -47.35 -14.97
CA PRO A 592 42.92 -48.46 -14.15
C PRO A 592 42.95 -49.80 -14.90
N GLN A 593 43.81 -50.73 -14.43
CA GLN A 593 44.17 -51.97 -15.13
C GLN A 593 42.97 -52.76 -15.67
N GLY A 594 42.81 -52.77 -17.01
CA GLY A 594 41.90 -53.66 -17.73
C GLY A 594 41.05 -53.00 -18.82
N GLU A 595 40.85 -51.68 -18.75
CA GLU A 595 40.01 -50.94 -19.70
C GLU A 595 40.85 -50.12 -20.71
N SER A 596 40.29 -49.90 -21.91
CA SER A 596 40.91 -49.05 -22.94
C SER A 596 40.50 -47.59 -22.74
N PRO A 597 41.40 -46.60 -22.96
CA PRO A 597 41.07 -45.19 -22.82
C PRO A 597 39.98 -44.77 -23.81
N VAL A 598 39.13 -43.82 -23.40
CA VAL A 598 38.10 -43.25 -24.29
C VAL A 598 38.81 -42.40 -25.35
N LEU A 599 38.97 -42.95 -26.56
CA LEU A 599 39.62 -42.26 -27.68
C LEU A 599 38.65 -41.36 -28.47
N GLY A 600 37.35 -41.57 -28.34
CA GLY A 600 36.32 -40.76 -28.97
C GLY A 600 34.92 -41.08 -28.42
N ILE A 601 34.00 -40.14 -28.59
CA ILE A 601 32.68 -40.13 -27.95
C ILE A 601 31.65 -39.42 -28.84
N ARG A 602 30.38 -39.84 -28.80
CA ARG A 602 29.30 -39.13 -29.50
C ARG A 602 28.98 -37.79 -28.82
N ALA A 603 28.67 -36.77 -29.61
CA ALA A 603 28.30 -35.45 -29.10
C ALA A 603 27.05 -35.52 -28.19
N SER A 604 26.10 -36.41 -28.49
CA SER A 604 24.95 -36.73 -27.63
C SER A 604 25.34 -37.32 -26.27
N GLU A 605 26.39 -38.13 -26.19
CA GLU A 605 26.90 -38.69 -24.92
C GLU A 605 27.61 -37.61 -24.10
N VAL A 606 28.32 -36.68 -24.76
CA VAL A 606 28.84 -35.48 -24.09
C VAL A 606 27.68 -34.63 -23.55
N LEU A 607 26.64 -34.38 -24.35
CA LEU A 607 25.44 -33.64 -23.93
C LEU A 607 24.78 -34.30 -22.72
N GLU A 608 24.57 -35.61 -22.75
CA GLU A 608 24.05 -36.35 -21.59
C GLU A 608 24.98 -36.21 -20.39
N SER A 609 26.30 -36.34 -20.55
CA SER A 609 27.22 -36.23 -19.40
C SER A 609 27.08 -34.92 -18.62
N PHE A 610 26.74 -33.79 -19.27
CA PHE A 610 26.55 -32.49 -18.59
C PHE A 610 25.15 -32.30 -17.98
N PHE A 611 24.09 -32.82 -18.61
CA PHE A 611 22.70 -32.59 -18.17
C PHE A 611 22.09 -33.75 -17.39
N ARG A 612 22.56 -34.99 -17.59
CA ARG A 612 22.08 -36.21 -16.92
C ARG A 612 22.79 -36.48 -15.60
N ASP A 613 24.11 -36.35 -15.59
CA ASP A 613 24.92 -36.63 -14.41
C ASP A 613 24.98 -35.40 -13.50
N ILE A 614 24.64 -35.58 -12.22
CA ILE A 614 24.50 -34.50 -11.23
C ILE A 614 25.84 -33.83 -10.83
N ALA A 615 26.98 -34.32 -11.35
CA ALA A 615 28.28 -33.71 -11.09
C ALA A 615 28.38 -32.30 -11.70
N PRO A 616 29.09 -31.34 -11.06
CA PRO A 616 29.31 -30.00 -11.62
C PRO A 616 30.29 -30.01 -12.81
N PRO A 617 30.25 -29.02 -13.73
CA PRO A 617 29.38 -27.84 -13.72
C PRO A 617 27.96 -28.12 -14.26
N ARG A 618 26.98 -27.32 -13.86
CA ARG A 618 25.64 -27.27 -14.49
C ARG A 618 25.65 -26.18 -15.56
N LEU A 619 25.10 -26.44 -16.73
CA LEU A 619 25.11 -25.50 -17.86
C LEU A 619 23.74 -24.88 -18.06
N GLU A 620 23.69 -23.60 -18.44
CA GLU A 620 22.43 -22.89 -18.71
C GLU A 620 21.64 -23.53 -19.86
N SER A 621 22.33 -23.97 -20.91
CA SER A 621 21.73 -24.63 -22.08
C SER A 621 22.76 -25.41 -22.89
N SER A 622 22.30 -26.32 -23.75
CA SER A 622 23.13 -27.03 -24.72
C SER A 622 23.91 -26.12 -25.68
N ILE A 623 23.48 -24.86 -25.87
CA ILE A 623 24.20 -23.83 -26.62
C ILE A 623 25.57 -23.55 -25.99
N VAL A 624 25.66 -23.58 -24.65
CA VAL A 624 26.92 -23.40 -23.91
C VAL A 624 27.93 -24.51 -24.27
N LEU A 625 27.45 -25.76 -24.35
CA LEU A 625 28.26 -26.92 -24.70
C LEU A 625 28.65 -26.90 -26.19
N ARG A 626 27.70 -26.58 -27.07
CA ARG A 626 27.89 -26.40 -28.52
C ARG A 626 29.02 -25.42 -28.84
N LYS A 627 29.00 -24.23 -28.20
CA LYS A 627 30.07 -23.22 -28.24
C LYS A 627 31.42 -23.77 -27.83
N ALA A 628 31.46 -24.51 -26.72
CA ALA A 628 32.70 -25.06 -26.19
C ALA A 628 33.28 -26.21 -27.03
N ILE A 629 32.43 -27.00 -27.70
CA ILE A 629 32.88 -28.01 -28.68
C ILE A 629 33.47 -27.30 -29.92
N ALA A 630 32.76 -26.33 -30.51
CA ALA A 630 33.25 -25.58 -31.66
C ALA A 630 34.59 -24.88 -31.38
N ARG A 631 34.72 -24.27 -30.20
CA ARG A 631 35.97 -23.70 -29.70
C ARG A 631 37.06 -24.77 -29.54
N GLY A 632 36.76 -25.90 -28.91
CA GLY A 632 37.73 -26.99 -28.73
C GLY A 632 38.26 -27.58 -30.03
N VAL A 633 37.42 -27.66 -31.07
CA VAL A 633 37.84 -28.06 -32.42
C VAL A 633 38.74 -27.01 -33.07
N THR A 634 38.39 -25.74 -32.90
CA THR A 634 39.15 -24.60 -33.45
C THR A 634 40.53 -24.46 -32.79
N GLU A 635 40.59 -24.59 -31.46
CA GLU A 635 41.82 -24.57 -30.65
C GLU A 635 42.63 -25.88 -30.76
N GLY A 636 42.06 -26.93 -31.36
CA GLY A 636 42.71 -28.22 -31.54
C GLY A 636 42.80 -29.08 -30.27
N ALA A 637 41.94 -28.84 -29.26
CA ALA A 637 41.86 -29.68 -28.06
C ALA A 637 41.34 -31.10 -28.35
N PHE A 638 40.44 -31.22 -29.33
CA PHE A 638 39.92 -32.48 -29.88
C PHE A 638 39.48 -32.26 -31.34
N ALA A 639 39.30 -33.32 -32.10
CA ALA A 639 38.80 -33.27 -33.47
C ALA A 639 37.31 -33.65 -33.52
N TYR A 640 36.59 -33.18 -34.54
CA TYR A 640 35.16 -33.41 -34.72
C TYR A 640 34.84 -33.93 -36.12
N THR A 641 33.85 -34.82 -36.21
CA THR A 641 33.24 -35.26 -37.47
C THR A 641 31.73 -35.43 -37.28
N SER A 642 30.98 -35.45 -38.38
CA SER A 642 29.52 -35.62 -38.36
C SER A 642 29.09 -36.73 -39.33
N GLY A 643 28.17 -37.58 -38.89
CA GLY A 643 27.62 -38.69 -39.67
C GLY A 643 27.49 -39.97 -38.85
N VAL A 644 27.76 -41.12 -39.48
CA VAL A 644 27.78 -42.42 -38.79
C VAL A 644 28.98 -42.48 -37.85
N GLN A 645 28.75 -42.95 -36.61
CA GLN A 645 29.80 -43.15 -35.61
C GLN A 645 30.95 -43.99 -36.20
N PRO A 646 32.19 -43.47 -36.26
CA PRO A 646 33.29 -44.19 -36.88
C PRO A 646 33.75 -45.36 -36.00
N ALA A 647 34.07 -46.49 -36.63
CA ALA A 647 34.66 -47.63 -35.96
C ALA A 647 36.12 -47.36 -35.59
N LEU A 648 36.57 -47.84 -34.43
CA LEU A 648 37.99 -47.81 -34.06
C LEU A 648 38.72 -48.98 -34.74
N ALA A 649 39.78 -48.69 -35.48
CA ALA A 649 40.65 -49.68 -36.09
C ALA A 649 41.70 -50.21 -35.10
N SER A 650 42.34 -51.33 -35.44
CA SER A 650 43.34 -52.01 -34.61
C SER A 650 44.65 -51.24 -34.42
N ASP A 651 44.83 -50.13 -35.15
CA ASP A 651 45.94 -49.17 -35.02
C ASP A 651 45.63 -48.03 -34.02
N GLY A 652 44.42 -48.03 -33.42
CA GLY A 652 43.95 -46.99 -32.51
C GLY A 652 43.34 -45.76 -33.18
N LYS A 653 43.09 -45.80 -34.49
CA LYS A 653 42.54 -44.66 -35.26
C LYS A 653 41.09 -44.89 -35.70
N PHE A 654 40.32 -43.82 -35.82
CA PHE A 654 38.93 -43.89 -36.26
C PHE A 654 38.81 -44.02 -37.79
N GLN A 655 37.98 -44.95 -38.25
CA GLN A 655 37.71 -45.22 -39.65
C GLN A 655 36.78 -44.15 -40.26
N VAL A 656 37.36 -42.98 -40.57
CA VAL A 656 36.67 -41.86 -41.23
C VAL A 656 37.60 -41.23 -42.27
N HIS A 657 37.06 -40.70 -43.36
CA HIS A 657 37.88 -40.00 -44.36
C HIS A 657 38.48 -38.72 -43.75
N ARG A 658 39.78 -38.48 -43.93
CA ARG A 658 40.49 -37.37 -43.26
C ARG A 658 39.85 -36.00 -43.51
N ASP A 659 39.28 -35.79 -44.70
CA ASP A 659 38.61 -34.54 -45.10
C ASP A 659 37.28 -34.29 -44.36
N LYS A 660 36.68 -35.33 -43.75
CA LYS A 660 35.47 -35.22 -42.93
C LYS A 660 35.79 -34.91 -41.45
N VAL A 661 37.06 -34.75 -41.10
CA VAL A 661 37.50 -34.49 -39.72
C VAL A 661 38.02 -33.05 -39.59
N VAL A 662 37.30 -32.23 -38.82
CA VAL A 662 37.66 -30.85 -38.50
C VAL A 662 38.53 -30.82 -37.25
N ILE A 663 39.64 -30.08 -37.33
CA ILE A 663 40.66 -29.91 -36.28
C ILE A 663 41.51 -28.69 -36.62
N GLY A 664 41.77 -27.81 -35.66
CA GLY A 664 42.66 -26.64 -35.82
C GLY A 664 42.18 -25.64 -36.87
N ARG A 665 40.87 -25.62 -37.14
CA ARG A 665 40.19 -24.72 -38.09
C ARG A 665 38.88 -24.25 -37.46
N PRO A 666 38.42 -23.02 -37.75
CA PRO A 666 37.12 -22.55 -37.28
C PRO A 666 36.00 -23.52 -37.65
N LEU A 667 35.23 -23.93 -36.64
CA LEU A 667 33.97 -24.67 -36.78
C LEU A 667 32.85 -23.74 -36.30
N ALA A 668 31.77 -23.60 -37.04
CA ALA A 668 30.65 -22.76 -36.62
C ALA A 668 29.82 -23.47 -35.53
N GLU A 669 29.12 -22.70 -34.69
CA GLU A 669 28.35 -23.27 -33.57
C GLU A 669 27.20 -24.16 -34.07
N ASP A 670 26.56 -23.79 -35.16
CA ASP A 670 25.47 -24.53 -35.80
C ASP A 670 25.93 -25.84 -36.44
N GLU A 671 27.20 -25.93 -36.89
CA GLU A 671 27.80 -27.15 -37.45
C GLU A 671 28.03 -28.28 -36.41
N VAL A 672 27.99 -27.97 -35.11
CA VAL A 672 28.08 -28.97 -34.03
C VAL A 672 26.72 -29.63 -33.79
N ASP A 673 26.42 -30.66 -34.58
CA ASP A 673 25.26 -31.53 -34.34
C ASP A 673 25.50 -32.45 -33.13
N PHE A 674 24.51 -32.59 -32.25
CA PHE A 674 24.57 -33.51 -31.11
C PHE A 674 24.14 -34.94 -31.48
N ASP A 675 23.24 -35.12 -32.44
CA ASP A 675 22.68 -36.43 -32.82
C ASP A 675 23.62 -37.18 -33.78
N SER A 676 24.28 -36.47 -34.69
CA SER A 676 25.25 -37.06 -35.65
C SER A 676 26.71 -36.72 -35.38
N GLY A 677 27.01 -35.88 -34.39
CA GLY A 677 28.38 -35.46 -34.08
C GLY A 677 29.20 -36.50 -33.32
N PHE A 678 30.49 -36.56 -33.62
CA PHE A 678 31.46 -37.42 -32.93
C PHE A 678 32.76 -36.66 -32.67
N ILE A 679 33.22 -36.68 -31.42
CA ILE A 679 34.43 -36.02 -30.93
C ILE A 679 35.51 -37.09 -30.74
N MET A 680 36.73 -36.85 -31.20
CA MET A 680 37.85 -37.79 -31.09
C MET A 680 39.12 -37.09 -30.59
N LEU A 681 39.91 -37.84 -29.82
CA LEU A 681 41.25 -37.45 -29.39
C LEU A 681 42.17 -37.32 -30.62
N LEU A 682 43.09 -36.35 -30.61
CA LEU A 682 43.94 -36.05 -31.78
C LEU A 682 44.78 -37.25 -32.22
N ALA A 683 45.26 -38.06 -31.28
CA ALA A 683 46.05 -39.26 -31.54
C ALA A 683 45.26 -40.38 -32.26
N ALA A 684 43.92 -40.34 -32.18
CA ALA A 684 43.01 -41.29 -32.82
C ALA A 684 42.44 -40.78 -34.17
N VAL A 685 42.86 -39.60 -34.63
CA VAL A 685 42.52 -39.08 -35.96
C VAL A 685 43.22 -39.93 -37.02
N PRO A 686 42.53 -40.38 -38.09
CA PRO A 686 43.16 -41.14 -39.18
C PRO A 686 44.25 -40.33 -39.90
N ASP A 687 45.29 -41.02 -40.35
CA ASP A 687 46.39 -40.37 -41.09
C ASP A 687 45.90 -39.84 -42.45
N ALA A 688 46.56 -38.77 -42.91
CA ALA A 688 46.41 -38.34 -44.30
C ALA A 688 47.01 -39.41 -45.23
N VAL A 689 46.21 -39.94 -46.16
CA VAL A 689 46.70 -40.85 -47.19
C VAL A 689 47.67 -40.08 -48.08
N ALA A 690 48.96 -40.40 -47.99
CA ALA A 690 49.98 -39.83 -48.86
C ALA A 690 49.79 -40.37 -50.29
N VAL A 691 49.36 -39.50 -51.21
CA VAL A 691 49.20 -39.84 -52.63
C VAL A 691 50.57 -39.80 -53.32
N PRO A 692 51.10 -40.92 -53.87
CA PRO A 692 52.37 -40.90 -54.57
C PRO A 692 52.17 -40.54 -56.05
N GLY A 693 52.80 -39.44 -56.49
CA GLY A 693 53.20 -39.24 -57.89
C GLY A 693 52.30 -38.38 -58.77
N ALA A 694 52.75 -37.15 -59.05
CA ALA A 694 52.49 -36.46 -60.32
C ALA A 694 53.55 -35.38 -60.60
N ALA A 695 54.34 -35.57 -61.66
CA ALA A 695 55.22 -34.57 -62.26
C ALA A 695 55.53 -35.00 -63.72
N PRO A 696 55.98 -34.09 -64.60
CA PRO A 696 55.37 -32.79 -64.90
C PRO A 696 55.22 -32.56 -66.42
N THR A 697 54.31 -31.67 -66.86
CA THR A 697 54.39 -31.09 -68.22
C THR A 697 53.72 -29.71 -68.33
N ALA A 698 54.42 -28.79 -68.99
CA ALA A 698 53.93 -27.54 -69.59
C ALA A 698 54.22 -27.63 -71.12
N PRO A 699 54.06 -26.58 -71.97
CA PRO A 699 53.49 -25.25 -71.77
C PRO A 699 52.45 -24.83 -72.87
N GLY A 700 51.84 -23.63 -72.74
CA GLY A 700 51.04 -23.03 -73.82
C GLY A 700 50.52 -21.61 -73.55
N ALA A 701 50.92 -20.66 -74.40
CA ALA A 701 50.43 -19.27 -74.53
C ALA A 701 50.11 -19.03 -76.05
N PRO A 702 49.66 -17.86 -76.58
CA PRO A 702 49.51 -16.52 -75.94
C PRO A 702 48.30 -15.61 -76.36
N ALA A 703 48.06 -14.53 -75.57
CA ALA A 703 47.65 -13.14 -75.96
C ALA A 703 46.33 -12.85 -76.76
N PRO A 704 45.86 -11.57 -76.93
CA PRO A 704 46.31 -10.26 -76.38
C PRO A 704 45.24 -9.32 -75.72
N THR A 705 45.76 -8.34 -74.96
CA THR A 705 45.42 -6.90 -74.63
C THR A 705 44.17 -6.16 -75.22
N PRO A 706 43.85 -4.86 -74.85
CA PRO A 706 44.56 -3.86 -74.00
C PRO A 706 43.71 -3.07 -72.94
N GLY A 707 44.37 -2.26 -72.09
CA GLY A 707 43.68 -1.26 -71.24
C GLY A 707 44.48 -0.58 -70.10
N THR A 708 45.51 0.20 -70.46
CA THR A 708 46.13 1.34 -69.71
C THR A 708 45.20 2.08 -68.72
N ALA A 709 45.63 2.70 -67.61
CA ALA A 709 46.86 3.47 -67.28
C ALA A 709 46.98 3.66 -65.73
N THR A 710 48.02 4.19 -65.07
CA THR A 710 49.49 4.36 -65.29
C THR A 710 50.11 4.90 -63.96
N GLN A 711 51.38 4.61 -63.63
CA GLN A 711 52.10 5.15 -62.44
C GLN A 711 52.69 6.57 -62.70
N PRO A 712 53.24 7.29 -61.70
CA PRO A 712 54.66 7.10 -61.30
C PRO A 712 54.90 7.19 -59.78
N GLY A 713 56.05 6.79 -59.22
CA GLY A 713 57.28 6.31 -59.87
C GLY A 713 58.28 5.63 -58.90
N ALA A 714 59.42 5.23 -59.46
CA ALA A 714 60.48 4.38 -58.89
C ALA A 714 61.68 5.26 -58.39
N PRO A 715 62.96 4.78 -58.20
CA PRO A 715 63.52 3.43 -58.36
C PRO A 715 64.64 2.94 -57.37
N GLY A 716 64.89 1.62 -57.39
CA GLY A 716 66.22 0.98 -57.23
C GLY A 716 66.75 0.70 -55.80
N GLY A 717 67.54 -0.35 -55.55
CA GLY A 717 67.91 -1.49 -56.41
C GLY A 717 69.01 -2.41 -55.82
N SER A 718 68.97 -3.69 -56.20
CA SER A 718 70.09 -4.69 -56.25
C SER A 718 70.78 -5.26 -54.98
N GLN A 719 71.01 -6.59 -55.08
CA GLN A 719 72.03 -7.46 -54.42
C GLN A 719 71.79 -8.09 -53.02
N LEU A 720 71.75 -9.44 -53.03
CA LEU A 720 72.15 -10.36 -51.94
C LEU A 720 73.70 -10.42 -51.86
N PRO A 721 74.39 -10.72 -50.72
CA PRO A 721 74.26 -12.01 -50.01
C PRO A 721 74.60 -12.12 -48.48
N THR A 722 73.86 -12.98 -47.77
CA THR A 722 74.27 -13.74 -46.54
C THR A 722 74.74 -12.93 -45.29
N PRO A 723 75.04 -13.57 -44.13
CA PRO A 723 74.14 -13.59 -42.97
C PRO A 723 74.54 -12.63 -41.82
N GLY A 724 73.56 -11.98 -41.18
CA GLY A 724 73.78 -11.37 -39.86
C GLY A 724 72.78 -10.29 -39.41
N ALA A 725 72.69 -10.15 -38.07
CA ALA A 725 72.05 -9.09 -37.28
C ALA A 725 70.50 -8.94 -37.31
N PRO A 726 69.86 -8.72 -36.14
CA PRO A 726 68.43 -8.39 -36.06
C PRO A 726 68.15 -6.96 -36.56
N ALA A 727 66.97 -6.76 -37.15
CA ALA A 727 66.57 -5.48 -37.73
C ALA A 727 66.47 -4.34 -36.68
N PRO A 728 66.90 -3.11 -37.01
CA PRO A 728 66.89 -1.99 -36.07
C PRO A 728 65.45 -1.62 -35.66
N GLY A 729 65.24 -1.44 -34.36
CA GLY A 729 63.94 -1.10 -33.77
C GLY A 729 63.19 -2.28 -33.11
N ARG A 730 63.71 -3.51 -33.17
CA ARG A 730 63.17 -4.66 -32.41
C ARG A 730 64.04 -4.97 -31.19
N GLN A 731 63.41 -5.09 -30.02
CA GLN A 731 64.04 -5.57 -28.79
C GLN A 731 63.85 -7.08 -28.70
N ASN A 732 64.94 -7.83 -28.55
CA ASN A 732 64.88 -9.29 -28.39
C ASN A 732 64.52 -9.72 -26.96
N ILE A 733 64.64 -8.81 -25.99
CA ILE A 733 64.25 -9.01 -24.59
C ILE A 733 63.59 -7.69 -24.14
N VAL A 734 62.38 -7.79 -23.58
CA VAL A 734 61.63 -6.64 -23.05
C VAL A 734 61.56 -6.79 -21.53
N ARG A 735 62.09 -5.81 -20.79
CA ARG A 735 62.02 -5.75 -19.31
C ARG A 735 61.27 -4.50 -18.90
N LEU A 736 60.22 -4.66 -18.10
CA LEU A 736 59.35 -3.58 -17.62
C LEU A 736 59.26 -3.63 -16.09
N LYS A 737 59.68 -2.58 -15.40
CA LYS A 737 59.49 -2.41 -13.95
C LYS A 737 58.69 -1.13 -13.70
N PHE A 738 57.54 -1.26 -13.04
CA PHE A 738 56.63 -0.16 -12.73
C PHE A 738 56.03 -0.34 -11.33
N LYS A 739 55.55 0.76 -10.72
CA LYS A 739 54.78 0.72 -9.47
C LYS A 739 53.29 0.79 -9.78
N ALA A 740 52.48 0.00 -9.09
CA ALA A 740 51.03 -0.08 -9.29
C ALA A 740 50.28 -0.22 -7.96
N THR A 741 49.09 0.36 -7.86
CA THR A 741 48.13 0.08 -6.77
C THR A 741 47.35 -1.21 -7.06
N ARG A 742 46.62 -1.74 -6.05
CA ARG A 742 45.80 -2.96 -6.17
C ARG A 742 44.94 -2.99 -7.44
N ASP A 743 44.20 -1.91 -7.72
CA ASP A 743 43.31 -1.83 -8.88
C ASP A 743 44.04 -1.65 -10.22
N GLN A 744 45.29 -1.17 -10.18
CA GLN A 744 46.15 -1.03 -11.36
C GLN A 744 46.82 -2.35 -11.74
N VAL A 745 47.15 -3.21 -10.77
CA VAL A 745 47.65 -4.58 -11.02
C VAL A 745 46.65 -5.36 -11.87
N PHE A 746 45.35 -5.35 -11.49
CA PHE A 746 44.30 -6.02 -12.29
C PHE A 746 44.18 -5.48 -13.72
N LYS A 747 44.47 -4.19 -13.94
CA LYS A 747 44.45 -3.56 -15.26
C LYS A 747 45.73 -3.79 -16.08
N ALA A 748 46.81 -4.28 -15.46
CA ALA A 748 48.06 -4.61 -16.13
C ALA A 748 48.05 -6.00 -16.77
N PHE A 749 47.26 -6.96 -16.27
CA PHE A 749 47.22 -8.34 -16.80
C PHE A 749 46.99 -8.43 -18.32
N PRO A 750 46.09 -7.64 -18.96
CA PRO A 750 45.94 -7.69 -20.42
C PRO A 750 47.22 -7.29 -21.18
N ALA A 751 48.00 -6.35 -20.65
CA ALA A 751 49.27 -5.94 -21.26
C ALA A 751 50.37 -7.01 -21.08
N ILE A 752 50.38 -7.70 -19.93
CA ILE A 752 51.31 -8.81 -19.65
C ILE A 752 50.96 -10.03 -20.52
N ALA A 753 49.67 -10.37 -20.66
CA ALA A 753 49.20 -11.44 -21.53
C ALA A 753 49.56 -11.18 -23.00
N ASN A 754 49.33 -9.97 -23.51
CA ASN A 754 49.72 -9.58 -24.88
C ASN A 754 51.24 -9.71 -25.13
N LEU A 755 52.07 -9.58 -24.10
CA LEU A 755 53.53 -9.79 -24.20
C LEU A 755 53.88 -11.29 -24.16
N ALA A 756 53.16 -12.08 -23.37
CA ALA A 756 53.29 -13.54 -23.34
C ALA A 756 52.94 -14.18 -24.69
N ASP A 757 51.83 -13.76 -25.30
CA ASP A 757 51.38 -14.18 -26.65
C ASP A 757 52.39 -13.86 -27.79
N LYS A 758 53.41 -13.04 -27.50
CA LYS A 758 54.49 -12.66 -28.43
C LYS A 758 55.88 -13.11 -27.98
N SER A 759 55.98 -13.82 -26.87
CA SER A 759 57.22 -14.39 -26.35
C SER A 759 57.33 -15.87 -26.74
N ASP A 760 58.55 -16.33 -27.04
CA ASP A 760 58.75 -17.72 -27.43
C ASP A 760 58.35 -18.67 -26.30
N GLY A 761 57.52 -19.68 -26.62
CA GLY A 761 56.93 -20.60 -25.65
C GLY A 761 55.71 -20.05 -24.88
N GLY A 762 55.23 -18.84 -25.19
CA GLY A 762 54.02 -18.26 -24.59
C GLY A 762 54.15 -17.87 -23.11
N LYS A 763 55.39 -17.80 -22.59
CA LYS A 763 55.69 -17.54 -21.17
C LYS A 763 56.33 -16.17 -20.98
N VAL A 764 56.05 -15.54 -19.83
CA VAL A 764 56.75 -14.36 -19.31
C VAL A 764 57.06 -14.57 -17.84
N THR A 765 58.24 -14.17 -17.40
CA THR A 765 58.60 -14.11 -15.97
C THR A 765 58.09 -12.81 -15.37
N VAL A 766 57.49 -12.88 -14.18
CA VAL A 766 56.91 -11.73 -13.48
C VAL A 766 57.50 -11.61 -12.08
N ASP A 767 58.44 -10.69 -11.89
CA ASP A 767 58.97 -10.36 -10.56
C ASP A 767 58.02 -9.45 -9.80
N VAL A 768 57.59 -9.87 -8.60
CA VAL A 768 56.68 -9.12 -7.74
C VAL A 768 57.35 -8.80 -6.40
N GLU A 769 57.60 -7.51 -6.14
CA GLU A 769 58.29 -7.03 -4.94
C GLU A 769 57.31 -6.29 -4.02
N GLY A 770 57.01 -6.87 -2.85
CA GLY A 770 56.21 -6.25 -1.79
C GLY A 770 57.08 -5.91 -0.58
N SER A 771 56.95 -4.70 -0.04
CA SER A 771 57.62 -4.29 1.19
C SER A 771 56.63 -3.77 2.24
N SER A 772 56.84 -4.18 3.49
CA SER A 772 56.06 -3.79 4.67
C SER A 772 57.02 -3.49 5.81
N SER A 773 56.82 -2.37 6.52
CA SER A 773 57.63 -2.00 7.69
C SER A 773 57.36 -2.87 8.92
N GLU A 774 56.23 -3.58 8.94
CA GLU A 774 55.82 -4.48 10.03
C GLU A 774 56.04 -5.96 9.67
N GLY A 775 56.56 -6.25 8.46
CA GLY A 775 56.65 -7.60 7.90
C GLY A 775 55.33 -8.08 7.27
N PHE A 776 55.31 -9.34 6.83
CA PHE A 776 54.12 -10.05 6.38
C PHE A 776 53.89 -11.27 7.28
N ASP A 777 52.65 -11.52 7.69
CA ASP A 777 52.32 -12.73 8.45
C ASP A 777 52.48 -13.98 7.56
N SER A 778 53.19 -14.98 8.08
CA SER A 778 53.53 -16.19 7.32
C SER A 778 52.33 -17.09 6.99
N SER A 779 51.28 -17.09 7.81
CA SER A 779 50.06 -17.86 7.54
C SER A 779 49.18 -17.16 6.51
N TRP A 780 49.11 -15.83 6.56
CA TRP A 780 48.44 -15.02 5.55
C TRP A 780 49.16 -15.11 4.20
N LEU A 781 50.50 -14.96 4.17
CA LEU A 781 51.27 -15.03 2.94
C LEU A 781 51.06 -16.39 2.24
N ARG A 782 51.11 -17.47 3.01
CA ARG A 782 50.88 -18.82 2.50
C ARG A 782 49.47 -18.98 1.92
N ASN A 783 48.43 -18.68 2.69
CA ASN A 783 47.05 -19.00 2.29
C ASN A 783 46.43 -17.99 1.32
N ALA A 784 46.90 -16.73 1.31
CA ALA A 784 46.32 -15.65 0.50
C ALA A 784 47.17 -15.26 -0.72
N VAL A 785 48.42 -15.74 -0.81
CA VAL A 785 49.34 -15.43 -1.93
C VAL A 785 49.97 -16.71 -2.49
N GLU A 786 50.61 -17.55 -1.68
CA GLU A 786 51.34 -18.71 -2.20
C GLU A 786 50.40 -19.82 -2.71
N GLU A 787 49.37 -20.16 -1.94
CA GLU A 787 48.40 -21.23 -2.23
C GLU A 787 47.53 -20.88 -3.47
N PRO A 788 47.00 -19.66 -3.66
CA PRO A 788 46.33 -19.28 -4.91
C PRO A 788 47.23 -19.27 -6.15
N LEU A 789 48.54 -19.07 -6.00
CA LEU A 789 49.49 -19.20 -7.13
C LEU A 789 49.74 -20.68 -7.48
N ASP A 790 49.83 -21.55 -6.47
CA ASP A 790 49.95 -23.00 -6.66
C ASP A 790 48.66 -23.59 -7.26
N GLU A 791 47.47 -23.15 -6.80
CA GLU A 791 46.16 -23.51 -7.39
C GLU A 791 45.98 -23.02 -8.83
N ALA A 792 46.65 -21.93 -9.20
CA ALA A 792 46.67 -21.39 -10.56
C ALA A 792 47.71 -22.08 -11.48
N ASP A 793 48.42 -23.11 -11.00
CA ASP A 793 49.45 -23.86 -11.72
C ASP A 793 50.63 -22.95 -12.20
N ILE A 794 50.95 -21.92 -11.41
CA ILE A 794 52.01 -20.94 -11.71
C ILE A 794 53.33 -21.39 -11.08
N GLU A 795 54.26 -21.79 -11.94
CA GLU A 795 55.62 -22.25 -11.57
C GLU A 795 56.42 -21.15 -10.85
N LYS A 796 56.73 -21.37 -9.57
CA LYS A 796 57.59 -20.49 -8.75
C LYS A 796 59.06 -20.71 -9.12
N LEU A 797 59.68 -19.70 -9.71
CA LEU A 797 61.13 -19.69 -9.99
C LEU A 797 61.91 -19.29 -8.72
N PRO A 798 63.12 -19.84 -8.49
CA PRO A 798 63.95 -19.46 -7.34
C PRO A 798 64.52 -18.05 -7.51
N ASP A 799 64.64 -17.31 -6.40
CA ASP A 799 65.14 -15.94 -6.37
C ASP A 799 66.51 -15.79 -7.08
N GLY A 800 66.52 -15.13 -8.24
CA GLY A 800 67.74 -14.65 -8.91
C GLY A 800 68.12 -15.27 -10.27
N GLN A 801 67.17 -15.46 -11.20
CA GLN A 801 67.44 -15.75 -12.63
C GLN A 801 67.02 -14.59 -13.55
#